data_AF-A0A7N0ZY43-F1
#
_entry.id   AF-A0A7N0ZY43-F1
#
_cell.length_a   1.000
_cell.length_b   1.000
_cell.length_c   1.000
_cell.angle_alpha   90.00
_cell.angle_beta   90.00
_cell.angle_gamma   90.00
#
_symmetry.space_group_name_H-M   'P 1'
#
loop_
_entity.id
_entity.type
_entity.pdbx_description
1 polymer ?
#
loop_
_entity_poly.entity_id
_entity_poly.type
_entity_poly.pdbx_seq_one_letter_code
_entity_poly.pdbx_strand_id
1 'polypeptide(L)'
;MTGPEVAVASAASRVLFTQGAYDFFFKWKLDEMLLDRLKALVNSKKSLLTVAEMRRLIQENSIGDEWFKKARFAICGAEDVLDKIFTDVQKEEYRMGDSPGTGLIVKEKLRYKGKDIVRSVHPCKKTREAEMRKLIERLESIASEVSHLGLDTTAELAAIREARGRPTSSVNDTIKIFGRSEDKKNVMKMLESRDGADDALRVIPIVGLGGVGKTTLANMVFKECGSSTPPMFDVSAWACLSDEFKIGDVIKSILEFITKRRPKFDGLDSLQQELKKQLQGKKFLLILDNMWSKDISSKDRRKWDELRTPFLVGKSGSRIIVTTRSKDVAETVTSVRGVFYQLNVMLEDESWSLFESVAFPGGSESAPPTIKKIGRGIVDKCKGLPLTIKMIGGLLLRYGSDVKKWKSVLDSEVWSIDVAKCKILPSLWLSYYHLPEYIQQCFAYISLFPKDYEFKMQKMVMLWMAEGFIERTPTIEQEEDVARGYFNHLLLNFFIQESSTSSSQFVLHDLVHDLAEYVSRGLCVNWAGINLQSRRLSYIQGKDEMLLHNLKVKKLTRLRTFLPKVNEYGEIYLDDKILSDMLSNFKLLRVLSLQGYRISVLPDSVGDMKLLRSNPFPALEMLKMEDMEGLETWSLMGGNERGFPSLKELRITRCPMLTNMPFCFPSLTVLEIEECGNVFGSNMCSGGPSLGSLRLLKELSIVELECLEFLDDWILWK
;
A
#
# COMPACT_ATOMS: atom_id res chain seq x y z
N MET A 1 3.81 -9.37 -20.34
CA MET A 1 3.79 -8.29 -19.35
C MET A 1 2.42 -8.29 -18.69
N THR A 2 2.25 -8.74 -17.45
CA THR A 2 0.92 -8.75 -16.79
C THR A 2 0.73 -7.41 -16.08
N GLY A 3 -0.25 -6.61 -16.51
CA GLY A 3 -0.68 -5.40 -15.79
C GLY A 3 -1.57 -5.72 -14.57
N PRO A 4 -1.90 -4.75 -13.71
CA PRO A 4 -2.78 -4.99 -12.57
C PRO A 4 -4.18 -5.42 -12.95
N GLU A 5 -4.57 -5.33 -14.21
CA GLU A 5 -5.82 -5.90 -14.74
C GLU A 5 -5.80 -7.43 -14.73
N VAL A 6 -4.62 -8.02 -14.85
CA VAL A 6 -4.39 -9.46 -14.63
C VAL A 6 -4.57 -9.79 -13.16
N ALA A 7 -4.10 -8.87 -12.32
CA ALA A 7 -4.16 -8.94 -10.89
C ALA A 7 -5.65 -8.83 -10.46
N VAL A 8 -6.40 -7.82 -10.87
CA VAL A 8 -7.88 -7.68 -10.73
C VAL A 8 -8.61 -8.92 -11.26
N ALA A 9 -8.32 -9.39 -12.48
CA ALA A 9 -8.90 -10.65 -12.97
C ALA A 9 -8.54 -11.87 -12.09
N SER A 10 -7.39 -11.86 -11.41
CA SER A 10 -6.98 -12.86 -10.41
C SER A 10 -7.82 -12.79 -9.14
N ALA A 11 -8.16 -11.60 -8.63
CA ALA A 11 -9.05 -11.45 -7.48
C ALA A 11 -10.49 -11.90 -7.83
N ALA A 12 -11.01 -11.49 -8.99
CA ALA A 12 -12.29 -11.97 -9.51
C ALA A 12 -12.33 -13.51 -9.61
N SER A 13 -11.31 -14.10 -10.23
CA SER A 13 -11.17 -15.56 -10.33
C SER A 13 -11.06 -16.22 -8.95
N ARG A 14 -10.31 -15.66 -8.00
CA ARG A 14 -10.19 -16.24 -6.65
C ARG A 14 -11.51 -16.31 -5.90
N VAL A 15 -12.30 -15.23 -5.92
CA VAL A 15 -13.64 -15.24 -5.33
C VAL A 15 -14.50 -16.32 -6.00
N LEU A 16 -14.42 -16.46 -7.33
CA LEU A 16 -15.15 -17.45 -8.13
C LEU A 16 -14.73 -18.92 -7.88
N PHE A 17 -13.48 -19.18 -7.49
CA PHE A 17 -12.91 -20.53 -7.40
C PHE A 17 -12.74 -21.05 -5.96
N THR A 18 -13.18 -20.30 -4.94
CA THR A 18 -13.23 -20.86 -3.59
C THR A 18 -14.27 -21.99 -3.49
N GLN A 19 -13.95 -23.05 -2.74
CA GLN A 19 -14.91 -24.12 -2.43
C GLN A 19 -16.17 -23.54 -1.77
N GLY A 20 -15.99 -22.52 -0.92
CA GLY A 20 -17.07 -21.73 -0.37
C GLY A 20 -17.97 -21.15 -1.46
N ALA A 21 -17.42 -20.42 -2.45
CA ALA A 21 -18.20 -19.91 -3.58
C ALA A 21 -18.98 -21.01 -4.30
N TYR A 22 -18.35 -22.15 -4.62
CA TYR A 22 -19.05 -23.29 -5.23
C TYR A 22 -20.23 -23.79 -4.38
N ASP A 23 -20.01 -24.00 -3.08
CA ASP A 23 -21.05 -24.43 -2.15
C ASP A 23 -22.15 -23.36 -1.99
N PHE A 24 -21.80 -22.07 -2.07
CA PHE A 24 -22.72 -20.92 -2.02
C PHE A 24 -23.59 -20.82 -3.28
N PHE A 25 -23.02 -20.98 -4.48
CA PHE A 25 -23.75 -20.99 -5.74
C PHE A 25 -24.73 -22.18 -5.81
N PHE A 26 -24.29 -23.33 -5.30
CA PHE A 26 -25.12 -24.52 -5.16
C PHE A 26 -26.29 -24.32 -4.17
N LYS A 27 -26.03 -23.66 -3.01
CA LYS A 27 -27.04 -23.33 -1.99
C LYS A 27 -28.11 -22.35 -2.49
N TRP A 28 -27.75 -21.39 -3.35
CA TRP A 28 -28.67 -20.41 -3.94
C TRP A 28 -29.29 -20.84 -5.28
N LYS A 29 -28.88 -22.00 -5.83
CA LYS A 29 -29.29 -22.53 -7.14
C LYS A 29 -29.14 -21.49 -8.26
N LEU A 30 -28.10 -20.66 -8.22
CA LEU A 30 -27.77 -19.74 -9.31
C LEU A 30 -27.41 -20.54 -10.57
N ASP A 31 -27.61 -19.97 -11.75
CA ASP A 31 -27.28 -20.64 -13.01
C ASP A 31 -25.78 -20.92 -13.10
N GLU A 32 -25.39 -22.19 -12.89
CA GLU A 32 -24.01 -22.65 -12.92
C GLU A 32 -23.37 -22.42 -14.30
N MET A 33 -24.14 -22.49 -15.38
CA MET A 33 -23.61 -22.23 -16.73
C MET A 33 -23.24 -20.76 -16.90
N LEU A 34 -24.00 -19.81 -16.32
CA LEU A 34 -23.64 -18.39 -16.33
C LEU A 34 -22.36 -18.15 -15.53
N LEU A 35 -22.21 -18.80 -14.39
CA LEU A 35 -21.02 -18.69 -13.55
C LEU A 35 -19.77 -19.21 -14.25
N ASP A 36 -19.86 -20.41 -14.83
CA ASP A 36 -18.74 -21.05 -15.51
C ASP A 36 -18.36 -20.31 -16.79
N ARG A 37 -19.34 -19.76 -17.52
CA ARG A 37 -19.10 -18.88 -18.66
C ARG A 37 -18.40 -17.59 -18.23
N LEU A 38 -18.84 -16.97 -17.13
CA LEU A 38 -18.17 -15.78 -16.59
C LEU A 38 -16.71 -16.07 -16.19
N LYS A 39 -16.47 -17.18 -15.48
CA LYS A 39 -15.13 -17.68 -15.11
C LYS A 39 -14.25 -17.87 -16.33
N ALA A 40 -14.76 -18.58 -17.35
CA ALA A 40 -14.04 -18.86 -18.57
C ALA A 40 -13.67 -17.57 -19.32
N LEU A 41 -14.60 -16.60 -19.40
CA LEU A 41 -14.36 -15.33 -20.08
C LEU A 41 -13.37 -14.43 -19.32
N VAL A 42 -13.45 -14.34 -18.00
CA VAL A 42 -12.50 -13.58 -17.19
C VAL A 42 -11.09 -14.20 -17.28
N ASN A 43 -10.98 -15.52 -17.19
CA ASN A 43 -9.69 -16.23 -17.27
C ASN A 43 -9.06 -16.18 -18.66
N SER A 44 -9.83 -16.39 -19.74
CA SER A 44 -9.33 -16.36 -21.12
C SER A 44 -8.86 -14.96 -21.55
N LYS A 45 -9.41 -13.90 -20.96
CA LYS A 45 -9.14 -12.50 -21.37
C LYS A 45 -8.11 -11.79 -20.49
N LYS A 46 -7.80 -12.36 -19.33
CA LYS A 46 -6.69 -11.98 -18.46
C LYS A 46 -5.32 -12.05 -19.17
N SER A 47 -5.12 -13.10 -19.96
CA SER A 47 -3.96 -13.29 -20.84
C SER A 47 -3.89 -12.27 -21.97
N LEU A 48 -5.03 -11.81 -22.47
CA LEU A 48 -5.09 -10.82 -23.55
C LEU A 48 -4.76 -9.40 -23.08
N LEU A 49 -5.18 -9.01 -21.88
CA LEU A 49 -4.79 -7.73 -21.27
C LEU A 49 -3.29 -7.61 -21.05
N THR A 50 -2.67 -8.72 -20.65
CA THR A 50 -1.22 -8.84 -20.52
C THR A 50 -0.52 -8.47 -21.83
N VAL A 51 -0.90 -9.15 -22.91
CA VAL A 51 -0.28 -9.00 -24.23
C VAL A 51 -0.62 -7.64 -24.87
N ALA A 52 -1.84 -7.16 -24.70
CA ALA A 52 -2.24 -5.84 -25.18
C ALA A 52 -1.43 -4.72 -24.53
N GLU A 53 -1.10 -4.82 -23.24
CA GLU A 53 -0.28 -3.81 -22.56
C GLU A 53 1.17 -3.80 -23.07
N MET A 54 1.74 -4.97 -23.36
CA MET A 54 3.07 -5.11 -23.95
C MET A 54 3.17 -4.33 -25.24
N ARG A 55 2.26 -4.64 -26.17
CA ARG A 55 2.28 -4.07 -27.51
C ARG A 55 1.95 -2.60 -27.50
N ARG A 56 1.14 -2.12 -26.54
CA ARG A 56 0.89 -0.70 -26.31
C ARG A 56 2.16 0.09 -25.98
N LEU A 57 3.00 -0.44 -25.09
CA LEU A 57 4.26 0.20 -24.68
C LEU A 57 5.34 0.16 -25.77
N ILE A 58 5.27 -0.82 -26.68
CA ILE A 58 6.30 -1.07 -27.70
C ILE A 58 5.91 -0.49 -29.08
N GLN A 59 4.63 -0.49 -29.46
CA GLN A 59 4.19 -0.30 -30.86
C GLN A 59 3.20 0.87 -31.10
N GLU A 60 2.89 1.72 -30.11
CA GLU A 60 2.05 2.94 -30.27
C GLU A 60 0.76 2.72 -31.08
N ASN A 61 -0.25 2.07 -30.49
CA ASN A 61 -1.55 1.90 -31.14
C ASN A 61 -2.70 2.47 -30.30
N SER A 62 -3.29 3.60 -30.73
CA SER A 62 -4.38 4.30 -30.03
C SER A 62 -5.67 3.48 -29.93
N ILE A 63 -5.89 2.54 -30.86
CA ILE A 63 -7.03 1.60 -30.83
C ILE A 63 -6.89 0.63 -29.66
N GLY A 64 -5.65 0.27 -29.29
CA GLY A 64 -5.36 -0.57 -28.14
C GLY A 64 -5.75 0.07 -26.81
N ASP A 65 -5.62 1.39 -26.68
CA ASP A 65 -5.94 2.12 -25.44
C ASP A 65 -7.44 2.09 -25.09
N GLU A 66 -8.30 2.32 -26.07
CA GLU A 66 -9.75 2.36 -25.85
C GLU A 66 -10.31 0.97 -25.56
N TRP A 67 -9.90 -0.01 -26.36
CA TRP A 67 -10.23 -1.42 -26.13
C TRP A 67 -9.81 -1.87 -24.73
N PHE A 68 -8.59 -1.53 -24.33
CA PHE A 68 -8.05 -1.88 -23.03
C PHE A 68 -8.84 -1.26 -21.87
N LYS A 69 -9.21 0.03 -21.99
CA LYS A 69 -10.08 0.70 -21.00
C LYS A 69 -11.44 0.00 -20.87
N LYS A 70 -12.05 -0.41 -21.98
CA LYS A 70 -13.32 -1.17 -21.99
C LYS A 70 -13.17 -2.54 -21.31
N ALA A 71 -12.14 -3.30 -21.67
CA ALA A 71 -11.82 -4.60 -21.08
C ALA A 71 -11.65 -4.51 -19.56
N ARG A 72 -10.87 -3.53 -19.09
CA ARG A 72 -10.67 -3.26 -17.67
C ARG A 72 -11.98 -2.95 -16.95
N PHE A 73 -12.81 -2.08 -17.53
CA PHE A 73 -14.09 -1.70 -16.95
C PHE A 73 -15.03 -2.91 -16.77
N ALA A 74 -15.04 -3.81 -17.76
CA ALA A 74 -15.84 -5.03 -17.71
C ALA A 74 -15.36 -6.00 -16.63
N ILE A 75 -14.04 -6.21 -16.48
CA ILE A 75 -13.48 -7.08 -15.43
C ILE A 75 -13.75 -6.53 -14.03
N CYS A 76 -13.54 -5.23 -13.83
CA CYS A 76 -13.91 -4.55 -12.60
C CYS A 76 -15.42 -4.71 -12.30
N GLY A 77 -16.25 -4.69 -13.34
CA GLY A 77 -17.69 -4.95 -13.22
C GLY A 77 -17.98 -6.37 -12.74
N ALA A 78 -17.20 -7.35 -13.20
CA ALA A 78 -17.36 -8.75 -12.80
C ALA A 78 -17.12 -8.89 -11.30
N GLU A 79 -16.04 -8.30 -10.79
CA GLU A 79 -15.75 -8.29 -9.36
C GLU A 79 -16.86 -7.66 -8.54
N ASP A 80 -17.44 -6.55 -8.99
CA ASP A 80 -18.50 -5.88 -8.23
C ASP A 80 -19.76 -6.72 -8.15
N VAL A 81 -20.10 -7.45 -9.22
CA VAL A 81 -21.23 -8.39 -9.20
C VAL A 81 -20.95 -9.53 -8.24
N LEU A 82 -19.72 -10.07 -8.24
CA LEU A 82 -19.32 -11.14 -7.33
C LEU A 82 -19.34 -10.71 -5.87
N ASP A 83 -18.83 -9.51 -5.58
CA ASP A 83 -18.86 -8.95 -4.23
C ASP A 83 -20.29 -8.78 -3.74
N LYS A 84 -21.18 -8.23 -4.58
CA LYS A 84 -22.60 -8.09 -4.23
C LYS A 84 -23.26 -9.45 -3.98
N ILE A 85 -22.96 -10.48 -4.78
CA ILE A 85 -23.46 -11.84 -4.56
C ILE A 85 -22.96 -12.37 -3.22
N PHE A 86 -21.65 -12.26 -2.94
CA PHE A 86 -21.05 -12.73 -1.70
C PHE A 86 -21.68 -12.04 -0.48
N THR A 87 -21.85 -10.73 -0.56
CA THR A 87 -22.53 -9.92 0.45
C THR A 87 -23.99 -10.35 0.66
N ASP A 88 -24.75 -10.57 -0.41
CA ASP A 88 -26.15 -10.99 -0.31
C ASP A 88 -26.27 -12.38 0.36
N VAL A 89 -25.31 -13.28 0.08
CA VAL A 89 -25.24 -14.60 0.71
C VAL A 89 -24.98 -14.49 2.21
N GLN A 90 -23.95 -13.74 2.63
CA GLN A 90 -23.64 -13.56 4.05
C GLN A 90 -24.81 -12.97 4.85
N LYS A 91 -25.55 -12.02 4.24
CA LYS A 91 -26.78 -11.47 4.85
C LYS A 91 -27.83 -12.54 5.11
N GLU A 92 -28.01 -13.50 4.22
CA GLU A 92 -29.00 -14.57 4.40
C GLU A 92 -28.55 -15.62 5.41
N GLU A 93 -27.27 -16.00 5.45
CA GLU A 93 -26.77 -16.93 6.47
C GLU A 93 -26.96 -16.37 7.88
N TYR A 94 -26.68 -15.08 8.03
CA TYR A 94 -26.90 -14.35 9.26
C TYR A 94 -28.39 -14.20 9.64
N ARG A 95 -29.31 -14.10 8.67
CA ARG A 95 -30.77 -14.12 8.93
C ARG A 95 -31.27 -15.48 9.41
N MET A 96 -30.61 -16.56 8.99
CA MET A 96 -30.99 -17.94 9.29
C MET A 96 -30.45 -18.42 10.65
N GLY A 97 -29.65 -17.61 11.36
CA GLY A 97 -29.02 -17.98 12.63
C GLY A 97 -27.88 -19.00 12.48
N ASP A 98 -27.41 -19.23 11.26
CA ASP A 98 -26.29 -20.13 10.97
C ASP A 98 -24.98 -19.35 11.11
N SER A 99 -24.11 -19.80 12.02
CA SER A 99 -22.77 -19.22 12.21
C SER A 99 -21.85 -19.56 11.03
N PRO A 100 -20.93 -18.68 10.62
CA PRO A 100 -19.92 -19.01 9.62
C PRO A 100 -18.93 -20.01 10.24
N GLY A 101 -18.97 -21.28 9.84
CA GLY A 101 -17.96 -22.26 10.24
C GLY A 101 -18.40 -23.73 10.37
N THR A 102 -19.70 -24.03 10.44
CA THR A 102 -20.19 -25.42 10.60
C THR A 102 -20.65 -26.04 9.28
N GLY A 103 -19.74 -26.12 8.30
CA GLY A 103 -19.99 -26.76 7.00
C GLY A 103 -20.33 -28.27 7.05
N LEU A 104 -20.30 -28.91 8.22
CA LEU A 104 -20.50 -30.37 8.35
C LEU A 104 -21.83 -30.79 8.98
N ILE A 105 -22.53 -29.95 9.74
CA ILE A 105 -23.76 -30.37 10.46
C ILE A 105 -25.04 -30.07 9.63
N VAL A 106 -24.94 -29.30 8.56
CA VAL A 106 -26.11 -28.80 7.81
C VAL A 106 -26.65 -29.80 6.76
N LYS A 107 -25.95 -30.91 6.47
CA LYS A 107 -26.40 -31.89 5.48
C LYS A 107 -27.74 -32.56 5.82
N GLU A 108 -28.11 -32.66 7.11
CA GLU A 108 -29.36 -33.35 7.52
C GLU A 108 -30.54 -32.41 7.77
N LYS A 109 -30.35 -31.17 8.21
CA LYS A 109 -31.49 -30.26 8.54
C LYS A 109 -32.12 -29.54 7.33
N LEU A 110 -31.39 -29.38 6.22
CA LEU A 110 -31.91 -28.68 5.02
C LEU A 110 -32.87 -29.53 4.16
N ARG A 111 -32.98 -30.85 4.40
CA ARG A 111 -33.88 -31.72 3.63
C ARG A 111 -35.38 -31.49 3.93
N TYR A 112 -35.72 -30.87 5.07
CA TYR A 112 -37.11 -30.81 5.55
C TYR A 112 -37.80 -29.43 5.52
N LYS A 113 -37.12 -28.34 5.14
CA LYS A 113 -37.74 -26.98 5.06
C LYS A 113 -37.55 -26.25 3.72
N GLY A 114 -37.34 -26.99 2.63
CA GLY A 114 -36.98 -26.43 1.32
C GLY A 114 -38.10 -25.79 0.47
N LYS A 115 -39.36 -25.74 0.91
CA LYS A 115 -40.47 -25.20 0.08
C LYS A 115 -40.84 -23.74 0.36
N ASP A 116 -40.68 -23.24 1.59
CA ASP A 116 -41.07 -21.86 1.93
C ASP A 116 -39.93 -20.84 1.81
N ILE A 117 -38.66 -21.29 1.87
CA ILE A 117 -37.46 -20.42 1.75
C ILE A 117 -37.27 -19.90 0.31
N VAL A 118 -37.67 -20.69 -0.70
CA VAL A 118 -37.45 -20.36 -2.13
C VAL A 118 -38.32 -19.19 -2.62
N ARG A 119 -39.41 -18.86 -1.92
CA ARG A 119 -40.33 -17.77 -2.31
C ARG A 119 -39.82 -16.36 -1.97
N SER A 120 -38.97 -16.22 -0.94
CA SER A 120 -38.42 -14.93 -0.49
C SER A 120 -37.14 -14.51 -1.23
N VAL A 121 -36.40 -15.48 -1.80
CA VAL A 121 -35.07 -15.32 -2.44
C VAL A 121 -35.18 -14.94 -3.94
N HIS A 122 -36.37 -15.01 -4.51
CA HIS A 122 -36.64 -14.89 -5.95
C HIS A 122 -36.26 -13.54 -6.61
N PRO A 123 -36.41 -12.36 -5.96
CA PRO A 123 -36.11 -11.07 -6.59
C PRO A 123 -34.61 -10.80 -6.75
N CYS A 124 -33.79 -11.13 -5.74
CA CYS A 124 -32.36 -10.86 -5.76
C CYS A 124 -31.64 -11.79 -6.76
N LYS A 125 -32.01 -13.08 -6.79
CA LYS A 125 -31.48 -14.05 -7.75
C LYS A 125 -31.65 -13.58 -9.20
N LYS A 126 -32.88 -13.23 -9.61
CA LYS A 126 -33.17 -12.76 -10.98
C LYS A 126 -32.37 -11.50 -11.33
N THR A 127 -32.23 -10.59 -10.37
CA THR A 127 -31.44 -9.36 -10.53
C THR A 127 -29.96 -9.66 -10.76
N ARG A 128 -29.35 -10.54 -9.93
CA ARG A 128 -27.93 -10.93 -10.07
C ARG A 128 -27.66 -11.70 -11.35
N GLU A 129 -28.53 -12.62 -11.74
CA GLU A 129 -28.40 -13.33 -13.02
C GLU A 129 -28.49 -12.38 -14.21
N ALA A 130 -29.38 -11.37 -14.17
CA ALA A 130 -29.47 -10.35 -15.20
C ALA A 130 -28.19 -9.47 -15.26
N GLU A 131 -27.62 -9.09 -14.12
CA GLU A 131 -26.32 -8.39 -14.06
C GLU A 131 -25.20 -9.24 -14.67
N MET A 132 -25.15 -10.54 -14.35
CA MET A 132 -24.16 -11.48 -14.90
C MET A 132 -24.32 -11.64 -16.42
N ARG A 133 -25.54 -11.83 -16.94
CA ARG A 133 -25.79 -11.93 -18.40
C ARG A 133 -25.30 -10.70 -19.15
N LYS A 134 -25.67 -9.51 -18.68
CA LYS A 134 -25.23 -8.23 -19.26
C LYS A 134 -23.70 -8.08 -19.25
N LEU A 135 -23.05 -8.62 -18.23
CA LEU A 135 -21.59 -8.57 -18.11
C LEU A 135 -20.90 -9.58 -19.03
N ILE A 136 -21.45 -10.78 -19.16
CA ILE A 136 -21.00 -11.80 -20.10
C ILE A 136 -21.09 -11.25 -21.54
N GLU A 137 -22.23 -10.67 -21.92
CA GLU A 137 -22.42 -10.03 -23.23
C GLU A 137 -21.38 -8.94 -23.50
N ARG A 138 -21.10 -8.07 -22.52
CA ARG A 138 -20.06 -7.04 -22.64
C ARG A 138 -18.68 -7.64 -22.82
N LEU A 139 -18.32 -8.63 -22.01
CA LEU A 139 -17.03 -9.29 -22.12
C LEU A 139 -16.89 -9.96 -23.49
N GLU A 140 -17.93 -10.60 -23.99
CA GLU A 140 -17.97 -11.25 -25.32
C GLU A 140 -17.81 -10.25 -26.46
N SER A 141 -18.54 -9.13 -26.41
CA SER A 141 -18.39 -8.02 -27.36
C SER A 141 -16.95 -7.48 -27.38
N ILE A 142 -16.36 -7.25 -26.21
CA ILE A 142 -14.95 -6.80 -26.11
C ILE A 142 -14.00 -7.86 -26.70
N ALA A 143 -14.30 -9.14 -26.55
CA ALA A 143 -13.45 -10.19 -27.12
C ALA A 143 -13.58 -10.32 -28.64
N SER A 144 -14.76 -10.09 -29.21
CA SER A 144 -14.90 -10.04 -30.69
C SER A 144 -14.14 -8.87 -31.32
N GLU A 145 -13.86 -7.79 -30.58
CA GLU A 145 -13.03 -6.68 -31.06
C GLU A 145 -11.54 -7.10 -31.20
N VAL A 146 -11.08 -8.11 -30.44
CA VAL A 146 -9.67 -8.58 -30.44
C VAL A 146 -9.27 -9.29 -31.73
N SER A 147 -10.18 -10.05 -32.36
CA SER A 147 -9.90 -10.76 -33.60
C SER A 147 -9.55 -9.83 -34.76
N HIS A 148 -9.95 -8.56 -34.69
CA HIS A 148 -9.59 -7.53 -35.67
C HIS A 148 -8.24 -6.84 -35.39
N LEU A 149 -7.62 -7.09 -34.23
CA LEU A 149 -6.38 -6.45 -33.78
C LEU A 149 -5.10 -7.28 -34.03
N GLY A 150 -5.21 -8.47 -34.66
CA GLY A 150 -4.05 -9.28 -35.06
C GLY A 150 -3.19 -9.80 -33.89
N LEU A 151 -3.77 -9.95 -32.70
CA LEU A 151 -3.06 -10.43 -31.51
C LEU A 151 -2.94 -11.97 -31.52
N ASP A 152 -1.92 -12.53 -32.19
CA ASP A 152 -1.54 -13.93 -31.98
C ASP A 152 -0.91 -14.08 -30.58
N THR A 153 -1.52 -14.93 -29.77
CA THR A 153 -1.33 -14.99 -28.31
C THR A 153 -0.82 -16.35 -27.85
N THR A 154 -0.68 -17.33 -28.74
CA THR A 154 -0.45 -18.73 -28.35
C THR A 154 0.96 -19.02 -27.83
N ALA A 155 2.00 -18.47 -28.48
CA ALA A 155 3.40 -18.72 -28.13
C ALA A 155 3.88 -17.95 -26.86
N GLU A 156 3.47 -16.69 -26.70
CA GLU A 156 3.82 -15.86 -25.54
C GLU A 156 3.14 -16.35 -24.26
N LEU A 157 1.92 -16.92 -24.36
CA LEU A 157 1.16 -17.43 -23.22
C LEU A 157 1.66 -18.76 -22.65
N ALA A 158 2.30 -19.60 -23.48
CA ALA A 158 2.92 -20.84 -23.04
C ALA A 158 4.09 -20.58 -22.08
N ALA A 159 4.94 -19.60 -22.40
CA ALA A 159 6.06 -19.19 -21.55
C ALA A 159 5.63 -18.57 -20.20
N ILE A 160 4.45 -17.91 -20.15
CA ILE A 160 3.90 -17.25 -18.95
C ILE A 160 3.34 -18.23 -17.92
N ARG A 161 2.87 -19.40 -18.36
CA ARG A 161 2.31 -20.44 -17.48
C ARG A 161 3.40 -21.25 -16.78
N GLU A 162 4.52 -21.51 -17.45
CA GLU A 162 5.65 -22.32 -16.92
C GLU A 162 6.58 -21.57 -15.94
N ALA A 163 6.55 -20.23 -15.92
CA ALA A 163 7.47 -19.44 -15.08
C ALA A 163 7.10 -19.35 -13.59
N ARG A 164 5.93 -19.86 -13.16
CA ARG A 164 5.31 -19.56 -11.86
C ARG A 164 5.72 -20.54 -10.75
N GLY A 165 6.80 -20.23 -10.03
CA GLY A 165 7.22 -20.99 -8.84
C GLY A 165 6.46 -20.60 -7.55
N ARG A 166 6.35 -21.55 -6.62
CA ARG A 166 5.86 -21.31 -5.24
C ARG A 166 6.80 -20.37 -4.47
N PRO A 167 6.31 -19.63 -3.45
CA PRO A 167 7.19 -18.91 -2.53
C PRO A 167 8.05 -19.91 -1.76
N THR A 168 9.37 -19.73 -1.76
CA THR A 168 10.29 -20.40 -0.84
C THR A 168 10.76 -19.38 0.20
N SER A 169 10.81 -19.81 1.45
CA SER A 169 11.21 -19.01 2.60
C SER A 169 12.73 -18.89 2.73
N SER A 170 13.12 -17.81 3.40
CA SER A 170 14.42 -17.46 3.97
C SER A 170 15.57 -17.20 2.99
N VAL A 171 15.88 -15.91 2.84
CA VAL A 171 17.25 -15.41 2.98
C VAL A 171 17.16 -14.09 3.76
N ASN A 172 17.49 -14.13 5.05
CA ASN A 172 17.86 -12.93 5.80
C ASN A 172 19.37 -12.84 5.71
N ASP A 173 19.86 -11.84 4.97
CA ASP A 173 21.20 -11.34 5.17
C ASP A 173 21.23 -9.84 4.88
N THR A 174 21.96 -9.12 5.72
CA THR A 174 22.23 -7.70 5.53
C THR A 174 22.97 -7.54 4.20
N ILE A 175 22.31 -6.90 3.23
CA ILE A 175 22.89 -6.72 1.89
C ILE A 175 24.19 -5.92 2.01
N LYS A 176 25.31 -6.58 1.77
CA LYS A 176 26.63 -5.98 1.73
C LYS A 176 26.66 -4.84 0.70
N ILE A 177 27.25 -3.71 1.06
CA ILE A 177 27.40 -2.57 0.14
C ILE A 177 28.68 -2.77 -0.67
N PHE A 178 28.57 -2.66 -1.99
CA PHE A 178 29.68 -2.85 -2.94
C PHE A 178 30.04 -1.52 -3.62
N GLY A 179 31.33 -1.31 -3.92
CA GLY A 179 31.82 -0.22 -4.78
C GLY A 179 31.73 1.20 -4.21
N ARG A 180 31.29 1.40 -2.96
CA ARG A 180 31.07 2.75 -2.38
C ARG A 180 32.12 3.20 -1.37
N SER A 181 33.21 2.44 -1.21
CA SER A 181 34.24 2.75 -0.22
C SER A 181 35.01 4.04 -0.55
N GLU A 182 35.36 4.25 -1.82
CA GLU A 182 36.07 5.47 -2.23
C GLU A 182 35.14 6.69 -2.24
N ASP A 183 33.90 6.50 -2.70
CA ASP A 183 32.86 7.53 -2.59
C ASP A 183 32.69 8.02 -1.14
N LYS A 184 32.60 7.08 -0.18
CA LYS A 184 32.49 7.38 1.26
C LYS A 184 33.68 8.25 1.69
N LYS A 185 34.91 7.85 1.37
CA LYS A 185 36.13 8.59 1.74
C LYS A 185 36.12 10.01 1.17
N ASN A 186 35.68 10.19 -0.07
CA ASN A 186 35.65 11.52 -0.69
C ASN A 186 34.62 12.43 -0.03
N VAL A 187 33.42 11.93 0.28
CA VAL A 187 32.42 12.70 1.03
C VAL A 187 32.90 13.01 2.45
N MET A 188 33.58 12.06 3.12
CA MET A 188 34.20 12.32 4.44
C MET A 188 35.24 13.43 4.38
N LYS A 189 36.12 13.44 3.36
CA LYS A 189 37.07 14.55 3.15
C LYS A 189 36.37 15.90 2.96
N MET A 190 35.21 15.93 2.28
CA MET A 190 34.41 17.15 2.12
C MET A 190 33.77 17.62 3.45
N LEU A 191 33.50 16.71 4.39
CA LEU A 191 33.04 17.07 5.73
C LEU A 191 34.16 17.69 6.58
N GLU A 192 35.38 17.19 6.41
CA GLU A 192 36.58 17.58 7.17
C GLU A 192 37.25 18.86 6.65
N SER A 193 37.05 19.22 5.38
CA SER A 193 37.70 20.39 4.79
C SER A 193 37.29 21.69 5.49
N ARG A 194 38.30 22.47 5.88
CA ARG A 194 38.18 23.82 6.48
C ARG A 194 38.55 24.84 5.42
N ASP A 195 37.58 25.29 4.64
CA ASP A 195 37.79 26.44 3.76
C ASP A 195 37.53 27.72 4.58
N GLY A 196 38.42 28.71 4.48
CA GLY A 196 38.55 29.83 5.44
C GLY A 196 37.31 30.73 5.64
N ALA A 197 37.39 31.57 6.68
CA ALA A 197 36.51 32.67 7.14
C ALA A 197 34.98 32.47 7.26
N ASP A 198 34.35 31.56 6.52
CA ASP A 198 32.88 31.36 6.47
C ASP A 198 32.47 29.90 6.83
N ASP A 199 33.18 29.28 7.77
CA ASP A 199 33.03 27.87 8.21
C ASP A 199 31.86 27.64 9.21
N ALA A 200 30.87 28.54 9.23
CA ALA A 200 29.78 28.49 10.21
C ALA A 200 28.73 27.40 9.90
N LEU A 201 28.37 27.20 8.62
CA LEU A 201 27.43 26.15 8.18
C LEU A 201 27.65 25.78 6.70
N ARG A 202 28.16 24.57 6.43
CA ARG A 202 28.41 24.06 5.06
C ARG A 202 27.39 23.02 4.63
N VAL A 203 26.91 23.15 3.40
CA VAL A 203 26.02 22.18 2.74
C VAL A 203 26.83 21.38 1.72
N ILE A 204 26.67 20.06 1.72
CA ILE A 204 27.35 19.13 0.82
C ILE A 204 26.28 18.38 0.02
N PRO A 205 25.97 18.81 -1.21
CA PRO A 205 25.04 18.11 -2.06
C PRO A 205 25.68 16.84 -2.64
N ILE A 206 24.97 15.72 -2.61
CA ILE A 206 25.27 14.47 -3.33
C ILE A 206 24.27 14.35 -4.48
N VAL A 207 24.76 14.46 -5.71
CA VAL A 207 23.95 14.50 -6.93
C VAL A 207 24.14 13.24 -7.75
N GLY A 208 23.06 12.68 -8.30
CA GLY A 208 23.14 11.48 -9.12
C GLY A 208 21.79 10.93 -9.57
N LEU A 209 21.82 9.99 -10.51
CA LEU A 209 20.64 9.36 -11.09
C LEU A 209 19.75 8.67 -10.04
N GLY A 210 18.47 8.45 -10.35
CA GLY A 210 17.58 7.66 -9.52
C GLY A 210 18.09 6.21 -9.38
N GLY A 211 18.01 5.62 -8.18
CA GLY A 211 18.49 4.26 -7.94
C GLY A 211 20.02 4.07 -7.90
N VAL A 212 20.82 5.15 -8.05
CA VAL A 212 22.29 5.08 -8.06
C VAL A 212 22.91 4.83 -6.67
N GLY A 213 22.14 4.99 -5.59
CA GLY A 213 22.60 4.74 -4.21
C GLY A 213 23.04 5.98 -3.42
N LYS A 214 22.47 7.17 -3.70
CA LYS A 214 22.78 8.41 -2.96
C LYS A 214 22.45 8.29 -1.47
N THR A 215 21.23 7.88 -1.15
CA THR A 215 20.75 7.58 0.21
C THR A 215 21.66 6.56 0.90
N THR A 216 22.08 5.52 0.17
CA THR A 216 23.01 4.51 0.69
C THR A 216 24.37 5.12 1.06
N LEU A 217 24.94 5.96 0.20
CA LEU A 217 26.21 6.65 0.47
C LEU A 217 26.08 7.61 1.66
N ALA A 218 25.01 8.41 1.71
CA ALA A 218 24.73 9.30 2.82
C ALA A 218 24.59 8.53 4.16
N ASN A 219 23.95 7.37 4.15
CA ASN A 219 23.82 6.49 5.31
C ASN A 219 25.18 5.90 5.76
N MET A 220 26.05 5.52 4.82
CA MET A 220 27.40 5.07 5.15
C MET A 220 28.20 6.17 5.87
N VAL A 221 28.12 7.40 5.36
CA VAL A 221 28.77 8.57 5.96
C VAL A 221 28.17 8.88 7.34
N PHE A 222 26.85 8.92 7.44
CA PHE A 222 26.12 9.18 8.69
C PHE A 222 26.51 8.18 9.80
N LYS A 223 26.55 6.89 9.47
CA LYS A 223 26.96 5.83 10.41
C LYS A 223 28.42 5.96 10.84
N GLU A 224 29.33 6.22 9.90
CA GLU A 224 30.76 6.42 10.20
C GLU A 224 30.97 7.57 11.19
N CYS A 225 30.30 8.70 10.95
CA CYS A 225 30.36 9.87 11.82
C CYS A 225 29.86 9.55 13.23
N GLY A 226 28.80 8.74 13.36
CA GLY A 226 28.24 8.32 14.64
C GLY A 226 29.08 7.26 15.38
N SER A 227 29.83 6.41 14.67
CA SER A 227 30.65 5.35 15.27
C SER A 227 32.03 5.80 15.75
N SER A 228 32.45 7.02 15.41
CA SER A 228 33.73 7.59 15.86
C SER A 228 33.75 7.83 17.38
N THR A 229 34.91 7.63 18.01
CA THR A 229 35.11 7.85 19.46
C THR A 229 36.28 8.83 19.71
N PRO A 230 36.02 10.06 20.21
CA PRO A 230 34.70 10.68 20.45
C PRO A 230 33.93 10.96 19.13
N PRO A 231 32.59 11.08 19.17
CA PRO A 231 31.79 11.32 17.98
C PRO A 231 32.16 12.64 17.30
N MET A 232 32.19 12.64 15.96
CA MET A 232 32.57 13.79 15.15
C MET A 232 31.60 14.98 15.27
N PHE A 233 30.35 14.71 15.66
CA PHE A 233 29.26 15.68 15.80
C PHE A 233 28.49 15.43 17.11
N ASP A 234 28.10 16.51 17.79
CA ASP A 234 27.35 16.48 19.04
C ASP A 234 25.88 16.05 18.82
N VAL A 235 25.32 16.39 17.64
CA VAL A 235 23.95 16.08 17.23
C VAL A 235 23.96 15.57 15.80
N SER A 236 23.22 14.51 15.51
CA SER A 236 23.05 14.00 14.16
C SER A 236 21.58 13.68 13.91
N ALA A 237 21.04 14.08 12.76
CA ALA A 237 19.65 13.79 12.39
C ALA A 237 19.46 13.53 10.90
N TRP A 238 18.38 12.82 10.59
CA TRP A 238 17.99 12.44 9.23
C TRP A 238 16.54 12.84 8.98
N ALA A 239 16.27 13.53 7.87
CA ALA A 239 14.93 13.79 7.37
C ALA A 239 14.85 13.40 5.89
N CYS A 240 13.81 12.64 5.54
CA CYS A 240 13.47 12.32 4.15
C CYS A 240 12.42 13.32 3.65
N LEU A 241 12.61 13.89 2.46
CA LEU A 241 11.74 14.91 1.89
C LEU A 241 10.93 14.30 0.74
N SER A 242 9.63 14.58 0.70
CA SER A 242 8.75 14.25 -0.41
C SER A 242 8.97 15.18 -1.61
N ASP A 243 8.46 14.78 -2.79
CA ASP A 243 8.47 15.59 -4.03
C ASP A 243 7.94 17.03 -3.84
N GLU A 244 6.96 17.19 -2.94
CA GLU A 244 6.46 18.47 -2.41
C GLU A 244 6.48 18.40 -0.87
N PHE A 245 7.31 19.20 -0.20
CA PHE A 245 7.46 19.18 1.26
C PHE A 245 7.07 20.51 1.92
N LYS A 246 6.61 20.47 3.17
CA LYS A 246 6.48 21.68 4.01
C LYS A 246 7.66 21.77 4.97
N ILE A 247 8.09 23.01 5.25
CA ILE A 247 9.22 23.26 6.15
C ILE A 247 8.92 22.72 7.56
N GLY A 248 7.68 22.87 8.03
CA GLY A 248 7.22 22.32 9.31
C GLY A 248 7.46 20.81 9.40
N ASP A 249 7.03 20.04 8.40
CA ASP A 249 7.18 18.58 8.33
C ASP A 249 8.66 18.15 8.41
N VAL A 250 9.54 18.87 7.71
CA VAL A 250 11.00 18.61 7.75
C VAL A 250 11.56 18.90 9.14
N ILE A 251 11.19 20.03 9.75
CA ILE A 251 11.65 20.39 11.10
C ILE A 251 11.12 19.38 12.13
N LYS A 252 9.86 18.95 12.03
CA LYS A 252 9.29 17.92 12.89
C LYS A 252 10.05 16.61 12.75
N SER A 253 10.32 16.16 11.53
CA SER A 253 11.11 14.95 11.27
C SER A 253 12.50 15.02 11.93
N ILE A 254 13.19 16.16 11.82
CA ILE A 254 14.49 16.39 12.47
C ILE A 254 14.36 16.34 14.00
N LEU A 255 13.38 17.06 14.56
CA LEU A 255 13.14 17.10 16.00
C LEU A 255 12.76 15.72 16.56
N GLU A 256 11.93 14.96 15.87
CA GLU A 256 11.59 13.57 16.20
C GLU A 256 12.82 12.70 16.25
N PHE A 257 13.71 12.86 15.27
CA PHE A 257 14.96 12.11 15.22
C PHE A 257 15.88 12.44 16.40
N ILE A 258 16.02 13.71 16.74
CA ILE A 258 16.90 14.19 17.83
C ILE A 258 16.33 13.81 19.21
N THR A 259 15.05 14.09 19.43
CA THR A 259 14.40 13.98 20.75
C THR A 259 13.79 12.61 21.02
N LYS A 260 13.63 11.78 19.97
CA LYS A 260 12.90 10.50 20.00
C LYS A 260 11.44 10.63 20.43
N ARG A 261 10.86 11.83 20.28
CA ARG A 261 9.47 12.14 20.63
C ARG A 261 8.84 12.99 19.55
N ARG A 262 7.54 12.80 19.32
CA ARG A 262 6.77 13.66 18.41
C ARG A 262 6.63 15.08 19.00
N PRO A 263 7.00 16.13 18.27
CA PRO A 263 6.76 17.51 18.67
C PRO A 263 5.25 17.76 18.80
N LYS A 264 4.82 18.31 19.93
CA LYS A 264 3.42 18.70 20.17
C LYS A 264 3.07 20.09 19.60
N PHE A 265 3.96 20.66 18.79
CA PHE A 265 3.84 22.03 18.28
C PHE A 265 3.39 22.01 16.83
N ASP A 266 2.39 22.82 16.49
CA ASP A 266 1.90 22.94 15.10
C ASP A 266 2.31 24.24 14.41
N GLY A 267 2.73 25.25 15.18
CA GLY A 267 3.24 26.50 14.63
C GLY A 267 4.67 26.36 14.09
N LEU A 268 4.90 26.84 12.86
CA LEU A 268 6.24 26.86 12.26
C LEU A 268 7.25 27.60 13.14
N ASP A 269 6.85 28.73 13.74
CA ASP A 269 7.72 29.51 14.63
C ASP A 269 8.14 28.72 15.87
N SER A 270 7.20 28.03 16.53
CA SER A 270 7.50 27.18 17.68
C SER A 270 8.41 26.02 17.33
N LEU A 271 8.21 25.40 16.16
CA LEU A 271 9.05 24.33 15.66
C LEU A 271 10.48 24.83 15.37
N GLN A 272 10.61 25.99 14.73
CA GLN A 272 11.91 26.61 14.47
C GLN A 272 12.62 27.01 15.76
N GLN A 273 11.91 27.54 16.75
CA GLN A 273 12.50 27.90 18.05
C GLN A 273 13.00 26.68 18.82
N GLU A 274 12.21 25.60 18.86
CA GLU A 274 12.64 24.36 19.52
C GLU A 274 13.84 23.74 18.81
N LEU A 275 13.84 23.71 17.46
CA LEU A 275 15.00 23.21 16.72
C LEU A 275 16.25 24.06 16.95
N LYS A 276 16.12 25.39 16.96
CA LYS A 276 17.24 26.29 17.31
C LYS A 276 17.80 25.94 18.69
N LYS A 277 16.94 25.75 19.69
CA LYS A 277 17.36 25.35 21.05
C LYS A 277 18.10 24.02 21.06
N GLN A 278 17.68 23.03 20.27
CA GLN A 278 18.36 21.74 20.19
C GLN A 278 19.76 21.84 19.55
N LEU A 279 19.95 22.75 18.60
CA LEU A 279 21.19 22.93 17.83
C LEU A 279 22.14 23.99 18.40
N GLN A 280 21.65 24.90 19.24
CA GLN A 280 22.39 26.05 19.76
C GLN A 280 23.72 25.63 20.39
N GLY A 281 24.83 26.17 19.85
CA GLY A 281 26.18 25.94 20.39
C GLY A 281 26.73 24.52 20.18
N LYS A 282 26.01 23.65 19.47
CA LYS A 282 26.41 22.27 19.17
C LYS A 282 26.89 22.16 17.72
N LYS A 283 27.87 21.29 17.48
CA LYS A 283 28.32 20.91 16.14
C LYS A 283 27.42 19.78 15.65
N PHE A 284 26.65 20.01 14.60
CA PHE A 284 25.67 19.02 14.11
C PHE A 284 25.94 18.49 12.71
N LEU A 285 25.40 17.32 12.41
CA LEU A 285 25.26 16.75 11.07
C LEU A 285 23.78 16.51 10.75
N LEU A 286 23.26 17.13 9.69
CA LEU A 286 21.90 16.89 9.21
C LEU A 286 21.93 16.24 7.83
N ILE A 287 21.15 15.18 7.63
CA ILE A 287 20.90 14.59 6.32
C ILE A 287 19.50 15.00 5.85
N LEU A 288 19.44 15.71 4.73
CA LEU A 288 18.21 16.05 4.02
C LEU A 288 18.15 15.20 2.75
N ASP A 289 17.44 14.07 2.83
CA ASP A 289 17.38 13.06 1.78
C ASP A 289 16.26 13.34 0.78
N ASN A 290 16.55 13.10 -0.50
CA ASN A 290 15.61 13.18 -1.63
C ASN A 290 15.02 14.57 -1.93
N MET A 291 15.83 15.63 -1.94
CA MET A 291 15.33 16.99 -2.18
C MET A 291 15.07 17.27 -3.68
N TRP A 292 13.88 17.79 -4.01
CA TRP A 292 13.40 17.98 -5.39
C TRP A 292 13.36 19.43 -5.87
N SER A 293 13.44 19.63 -7.19
CA SER A 293 13.55 20.94 -7.84
C SER A 293 12.24 21.72 -7.98
N LYS A 294 11.09 21.10 -7.72
CA LYS A 294 9.79 21.78 -7.78
C LYS A 294 9.60 22.78 -6.64
N ASP A 295 10.21 22.49 -5.49
CA ASP A 295 10.11 23.30 -4.27
C ASP A 295 11.26 24.27 -4.08
N ILE A 296 12.44 23.91 -4.58
CA ILE A 296 13.67 24.68 -4.43
C ILE A 296 14.33 24.73 -5.80
N SER A 297 14.57 25.93 -6.30
CA SER A 297 15.29 26.12 -7.57
C SER A 297 16.24 27.30 -7.49
N SER A 298 17.18 27.37 -8.42
CA SER A 298 18.12 28.50 -8.48
C SER A 298 17.41 29.84 -8.72
N LYS A 299 16.16 29.79 -9.20
CA LYS A 299 15.30 30.96 -9.44
C LYS A 299 14.49 31.39 -8.22
N ASP A 300 14.25 30.50 -7.26
CA ASP A 300 13.53 30.81 -6.01
C ASP A 300 14.15 30.05 -4.83
N ARG A 301 14.96 30.78 -4.04
CA ARG A 301 15.67 30.26 -2.87
C ARG A 301 14.89 30.43 -1.56
N ARG A 302 13.76 31.14 -1.56
CA ARG A 302 13.07 31.57 -0.32
C ARG A 302 12.76 30.41 0.62
N LYS A 303 12.23 29.31 0.07
CA LYS A 303 11.89 28.11 0.83
C LYS A 303 13.12 27.44 1.45
N TRP A 304 14.26 27.46 0.76
CA TRP A 304 15.53 26.98 1.31
C TRP A 304 16.07 27.90 2.40
N ASP A 305 16.03 29.22 2.21
CA ASP A 305 16.53 30.19 3.19
C ASP A 305 15.71 30.15 4.49
N GLU A 306 14.39 29.97 4.37
CA GLU A 306 13.48 29.77 5.49
C GLU A 306 13.77 28.46 6.24
N LEU A 307 13.95 27.33 5.52
CA LEU A 307 14.36 26.05 6.13
C LEU A 307 15.74 26.13 6.79
N ARG A 308 16.66 26.90 6.21
CA ARG A 308 18.05 27.05 6.69
C ARG A 308 18.15 27.88 7.97
N THR A 309 17.22 28.80 8.20
CA THR A 309 17.23 29.74 9.33
C THR A 309 17.48 29.10 10.70
N PRO A 310 16.79 28.01 11.11
CA PRO A 310 17.07 27.35 12.39
C PRO A 310 18.45 26.68 12.49
N PHE A 311 19.14 26.42 11.38
CA PHE A 311 20.44 25.76 11.38
C PHE A 311 21.61 26.72 11.66
N LEU A 312 21.39 28.03 11.53
CA LEU A 312 22.44 29.06 11.66
C LEU A 312 22.97 29.25 13.09
N VAL A 313 22.29 28.69 14.10
CA VAL A 313 22.71 28.76 15.50
C VAL A 313 23.74 27.69 15.90
N GLY A 314 24.10 26.82 14.94
CA GLY A 314 25.08 25.76 15.13
C GLY A 314 26.49 26.29 15.37
N LYS A 315 27.31 25.46 16.01
CA LYS A 315 28.75 25.71 16.16
C LYS A 315 29.46 25.56 14.82
N SER A 316 30.54 26.32 14.61
CA SER A 316 31.43 26.14 13.46
C SER A 316 31.85 24.68 13.28
N GLY A 317 31.91 24.25 12.03
CA GLY A 317 32.08 22.84 11.70
C GLY A 317 30.78 22.04 11.59
N SER A 318 29.60 22.65 11.76
CA SER A 318 28.31 22.02 11.47
C SER A 318 28.15 21.78 9.96
N ARG A 319 27.52 20.66 9.60
CA ARG A 319 27.41 20.17 8.22
C ARG A 319 25.98 19.73 7.90
N ILE A 320 25.55 20.00 6.67
CA ILE A 320 24.30 19.48 6.10
C ILE A 320 24.66 18.69 4.85
N ILE A 321 24.23 17.43 4.76
CA ILE A 321 24.30 16.66 3.52
C ILE A 321 22.91 16.69 2.88
N VAL A 322 22.86 17.04 1.60
CA VAL A 322 21.63 17.01 0.80
C VAL A 322 21.79 15.94 -0.26
N THR A 323 20.85 15.02 -0.41
CA THR A 323 20.83 14.13 -1.58
C THR A 323 19.80 14.64 -2.59
N THR A 324 20.16 14.65 -3.88
CA THR A 324 19.23 15.10 -4.92
C THR A 324 19.53 14.47 -6.28
N ARG A 325 18.52 14.47 -7.15
CA ARG A 325 18.66 14.12 -8.57
C ARG A 325 18.97 15.35 -9.44
N SER A 326 18.81 16.55 -8.89
CA SER A 326 18.86 17.80 -9.64
C SER A 326 20.14 18.59 -9.34
N LYS A 327 20.90 18.90 -10.39
CA LYS A 327 22.04 19.82 -10.29
C LYS A 327 21.59 21.24 -9.91
N ASP A 328 20.41 21.67 -10.35
CA ASP A 328 19.83 22.98 -10.02
C ASP A 328 19.57 23.11 -8.51
N VAL A 329 19.05 22.05 -7.88
CA VAL A 329 18.87 21.98 -6.42
C VAL A 329 20.23 22.08 -5.71
N ALA A 330 21.24 21.34 -6.18
CA ALA A 330 22.58 21.38 -5.61
C ALA A 330 23.21 22.78 -5.69
N GLU A 331 23.06 23.48 -6.83
CA GLU A 331 23.51 24.87 -7.00
C GLU A 331 22.77 25.84 -6.07
N THR A 332 21.51 25.57 -5.75
CA THR A 332 20.69 26.43 -4.89
C THR A 332 21.08 26.35 -3.43
N VAL A 333 21.37 25.14 -2.94
CA VAL A 333 21.59 24.90 -1.51
C VAL A 333 23.04 25.02 -1.08
N THR A 334 23.98 24.91 -2.02
CA THR A 334 25.39 25.18 -1.75
C THR A 334 25.64 26.68 -1.59
N SER A 335 26.59 27.04 -0.72
CA SER A 335 27.09 28.41 -0.61
C SER A 335 28.13 28.73 -1.70
N VAL A 336 28.77 27.70 -2.28
CA VAL A 336 29.81 27.86 -3.30
C VAL A 336 29.38 27.15 -4.57
N ARG A 337 29.19 27.91 -5.64
CA ARG A 337 28.69 27.39 -6.91
C ARG A 337 29.61 26.30 -7.46
N GLY A 338 29.02 25.22 -7.95
CA GLY A 338 29.75 24.07 -8.51
C GLY A 338 30.32 23.10 -7.47
N VAL A 339 30.20 23.37 -6.16
CA VAL A 339 30.67 22.47 -5.11
C VAL A 339 29.57 21.48 -4.72
N PHE A 340 29.62 20.29 -5.31
CA PHE A 340 28.80 19.13 -4.96
C PHE A 340 29.52 17.83 -5.32
N TYR A 341 29.13 16.72 -4.68
CA TYR A 341 29.64 15.39 -4.99
C TYR A 341 28.77 14.72 -6.06
N GLN A 342 29.32 14.48 -7.25
CA GLN A 342 28.63 13.75 -8.31
C GLN A 342 28.81 12.24 -8.11
N LEU A 343 27.75 11.57 -7.68
CA LEU A 343 27.73 10.12 -7.53
C LEU A 343 27.46 9.46 -8.89
N ASN A 344 28.41 8.64 -9.33
CA ASN A 344 28.35 7.93 -10.60
C ASN A 344 27.77 6.51 -10.45
N VAL A 345 27.37 5.93 -11.57
CA VAL A 345 26.97 4.51 -11.68
C VAL A 345 28.11 3.59 -11.27
N MET A 346 27.77 2.38 -10.84
CA MET A 346 28.75 1.37 -10.45
C MET A 346 29.58 0.93 -11.65
N LEU A 347 30.85 0.61 -11.42
CA LEU A 347 31.70 0.00 -12.44
C LEU A 347 31.22 -1.43 -12.76
N GLU A 348 31.66 -1.99 -13.89
CA GLU A 348 31.20 -3.30 -14.36
C GLU A 348 31.46 -4.42 -13.33
N ASP A 349 32.69 -4.51 -12.81
CA ASP A 349 33.07 -5.53 -11.83
C ASP A 349 32.33 -5.38 -10.49
N GLU A 350 32.09 -4.13 -10.07
CA GLU A 350 31.31 -3.83 -8.87
C GLU A 350 29.83 -4.21 -9.06
N SER A 351 29.29 -3.92 -10.25
CA SER A 351 27.93 -4.27 -10.65
C SER A 351 27.73 -5.78 -10.66
N TRP A 352 28.70 -6.51 -11.22
CA TRP A 352 28.71 -7.97 -11.21
C TRP A 352 28.81 -8.54 -9.79
N SER A 353 29.69 -7.99 -8.96
CA SER A 353 29.83 -8.42 -7.56
C SER A 353 28.54 -8.22 -6.75
N LEU A 354 27.87 -7.08 -6.94
CA LEU A 354 26.56 -6.82 -6.35
C LEU A 354 25.52 -7.83 -6.86
N PHE A 355 25.47 -8.05 -8.17
CA PHE A 355 24.57 -9.02 -8.78
C PHE A 355 24.78 -10.42 -8.21
N GLU A 356 26.02 -10.88 -8.13
CA GLU A 356 26.35 -12.21 -7.60
C GLU A 356 25.90 -12.38 -6.15
N SER A 357 26.10 -11.34 -5.32
CA SER A 357 25.67 -11.38 -3.92
C SER A 357 24.17 -11.56 -3.74
N VAL A 358 23.37 -11.18 -4.74
CA VAL A 358 21.90 -11.27 -4.70
C VAL A 358 21.40 -12.52 -5.41
N ALA A 359 21.86 -12.77 -6.63
CA ALA A 359 21.39 -13.87 -7.47
C ALA A 359 21.97 -15.23 -7.03
N PHE A 360 23.11 -15.24 -6.34
CA PHE A 360 23.81 -16.43 -5.87
C PHE A 360 24.24 -16.28 -4.39
N PRO A 361 23.31 -16.29 -3.42
CA PRO A 361 23.64 -16.12 -2.00
C PRO A 361 24.57 -17.21 -1.45
N GLY A 362 24.55 -18.41 -2.03
CA GLY A 362 25.50 -19.50 -1.73
C GLY A 362 26.85 -19.40 -2.47
N GLY A 363 27.13 -18.28 -3.12
CA GLY A 363 28.29 -18.08 -3.99
C GLY A 363 28.02 -18.50 -5.44
N SER A 364 28.64 -17.78 -6.38
CA SER A 364 28.47 -18.08 -7.81
C SER A 364 29.32 -19.27 -8.27
N GLU A 365 30.26 -19.77 -7.46
CA GLU A 365 31.22 -20.81 -7.84
C GLU A 365 30.57 -22.11 -8.36
N SER A 366 29.44 -22.50 -7.77
CA SER A 366 28.66 -23.67 -8.16
C SER A 366 27.71 -23.41 -9.35
N ALA A 367 27.55 -22.16 -9.77
CA ALA A 367 26.64 -21.80 -10.85
C ALA A 367 27.21 -22.19 -12.23
N PRO A 368 26.40 -22.77 -13.14
CA PRO A 368 26.86 -23.15 -14.47
C PRO A 368 27.46 -21.97 -15.25
N PRO A 369 28.55 -22.16 -16.01
CA PRO A 369 29.17 -21.09 -16.81
C PRO A 369 28.20 -20.37 -17.75
N THR A 370 27.23 -21.10 -18.31
CA THR A 370 26.18 -20.54 -19.16
C THR A 370 25.27 -19.56 -18.42
N ILE A 371 24.90 -19.87 -17.18
CA ILE A 371 24.10 -18.97 -16.33
C ILE A 371 24.89 -17.69 -16.01
N LYS A 372 26.19 -17.81 -15.69
CA LYS A 372 27.06 -16.64 -15.46
C LYS A 372 27.16 -15.75 -16.70
N LYS A 373 27.34 -16.35 -17.88
CA LYS A 373 27.41 -15.61 -19.15
C LYS A 373 26.11 -14.87 -19.46
N ILE A 374 24.96 -15.51 -19.28
CA ILE A 374 23.66 -14.85 -19.44
C ILE A 374 23.49 -13.74 -18.41
N GLY A 375 23.86 -14.02 -17.15
CA GLY A 375 23.82 -13.04 -16.07
C GLY A 375 24.60 -11.77 -16.38
N ARG A 376 25.82 -11.88 -16.90
CA ARG A 376 26.63 -10.71 -17.30
C ARG A 376 25.92 -9.88 -18.35
N GLY A 377 25.38 -10.51 -19.40
CA GLY A 377 24.60 -9.80 -20.41
C GLY A 377 23.36 -9.09 -19.83
N ILE A 378 22.74 -9.63 -18.78
CA ILE A 378 21.61 -8.98 -18.08
C ILE A 378 22.10 -7.78 -17.24
N VAL A 379 23.22 -7.92 -16.52
CA VAL A 379 23.82 -6.85 -15.73
C VAL A 379 24.25 -5.67 -16.62
N ASP A 380 24.76 -5.95 -17.82
CA ASP A 380 25.10 -4.92 -18.80
C ASP A 380 23.90 -4.10 -19.27
N LYS A 381 22.69 -4.71 -19.27
CA LYS A 381 21.42 -4.01 -19.54
C LYS A 381 20.96 -3.15 -18.37
N CYS A 382 21.44 -3.41 -17.15
CA CYS A 382 21.14 -2.63 -15.95
C CYS A 382 21.94 -1.31 -15.84
N LYS A 383 22.95 -1.11 -16.70
CA LYS A 383 23.72 0.16 -16.82
C LYS A 383 24.31 0.66 -15.50
N GLY A 384 24.76 -0.27 -14.65
CA GLY A 384 25.45 0.04 -13.39
C GLY A 384 24.57 0.70 -12.31
N LEU A 385 23.24 0.60 -12.40
CA LEU A 385 22.32 1.08 -11.37
C LEU A 385 22.10 0.01 -10.28
N PRO A 386 22.52 0.23 -9.02
CA PRO A 386 22.37 -0.76 -7.96
C PRO A 386 20.93 -1.24 -7.75
N LEU A 387 19.94 -0.35 -7.80
CA LEU A 387 18.53 -0.71 -7.64
C LEU A 387 18.09 -1.73 -8.69
N THR A 388 18.41 -1.49 -9.96
CA THR A 388 18.00 -2.37 -11.06
C THR A 388 18.70 -3.71 -10.99
N ILE A 389 19.99 -3.71 -10.62
CA ILE A 389 20.79 -4.92 -10.43
C ILE A 389 20.19 -5.78 -9.31
N LYS A 390 19.84 -5.18 -8.17
CA LYS A 390 19.21 -5.89 -7.04
C LYS A 390 17.86 -6.50 -7.42
N MET A 391 16.96 -5.72 -8.03
CA MET A 391 15.62 -6.19 -8.39
C MET A 391 15.67 -7.34 -9.43
N ILE A 392 16.59 -7.27 -10.39
CA ILE A 392 16.78 -8.35 -11.37
C ILE A 392 17.48 -9.55 -10.73
N GLY A 393 18.48 -9.34 -9.86
CA GLY A 393 19.11 -10.40 -9.09
C GLY A 393 18.12 -11.17 -8.22
N GLY A 394 17.23 -10.47 -7.51
CA GLY A 394 16.18 -11.08 -6.68
C GLY A 394 15.17 -11.88 -7.51
N LEU A 395 14.82 -11.38 -8.70
CA LEU A 395 14.02 -12.13 -9.67
C LEU A 395 14.74 -13.42 -10.10
N LEU A 396 16.00 -13.32 -10.52
CA LEU A 396 16.74 -14.44 -11.09
C LEU A 396 17.11 -15.50 -10.05
N LEU A 397 17.32 -15.11 -8.79
CA LEU A 397 17.46 -16.02 -7.65
C LEU A 397 16.31 -17.05 -7.61
N ARG A 398 15.08 -16.61 -7.90
CA ARG A 398 13.88 -17.46 -7.89
C ARG A 398 13.81 -18.43 -9.05
N TYR A 399 14.52 -18.15 -10.15
CA TYR A 399 14.63 -19.06 -11.28
C TYR A 399 15.70 -20.12 -11.07
N GLY A 400 16.53 -19.99 -10.02
CA GLY A 400 17.65 -20.88 -9.77
C GLY A 400 18.51 -21.02 -11.02
N SER A 401 18.86 -22.26 -11.37
CA SER A 401 19.70 -22.58 -12.54
C SER A 401 18.91 -22.81 -13.84
N ASP A 402 17.67 -22.35 -13.95
CA ASP A 402 16.85 -22.51 -15.17
C ASP A 402 17.32 -21.57 -16.30
N VAL A 403 18.15 -22.12 -17.19
CA VAL A 403 18.74 -21.39 -18.33
C VAL A 403 17.68 -20.76 -19.23
N LYS A 404 16.54 -21.41 -19.44
CA LYS A 404 15.48 -20.88 -20.33
C LYS A 404 14.86 -19.62 -19.73
N LYS A 405 14.61 -19.61 -18.43
CA LYS A 405 14.04 -18.44 -17.73
C LYS A 405 15.03 -17.27 -17.64
N TRP A 406 16.31 -17.54 -17.44
CA TRP A 406 17.34 -16.48 -17.50
C TRP A 406 17.43 -15.88 -18.91
N LYS A 407 17.42 -16.74 -19.93
CA LYS A 407 17.48 -16.30 -21.33
C LYS A 407 16.24 -15.49 -21.73
N SER A 408 15.05 -15.85 -21.25
CA SER A 408 13.83 -15.07 -21.53
C SER A 408 13.87 -13.65 -20.93
N VAL A 409 14.53 -13.46 -19.79
CA VAL A 409 14.79 -12.13 -19.24
C VAL A 409 15.80 -11.37 -20.10
N LEU A 410 16.90 -12.02 -20.50
CA LEU A 410 17.92 -11.39 -21.36
C LEU A 410 17.34 -10.94 -22.70
N ASP A 411 16.59 -11.81 -23.37
CA ASP A 411 16.09 -11.60 -24.73
C ASP A 411 14.77 -10.81 -24.78
N SER A 412 14.29 -10.31 -23.63
CA SER A 412 12.99 -9.61 -23.56
C SER A 412 12.96 -8.29 -24.34
N GLU A 413 11.89 -8.06 -25.08
CA GLU A 413 11.63 -6.78 -25.76
C GLU A 413 11.39 -5.61 -24.79
N VAL A 414 11.11 -5.88 -23.51
CA VAL A 414 10.94 -4.83 -22.48
C VAL A 414 12.17 -3.93 -22.38
N TRP A 415 13.37 -4.48 -22.64
CA TRP A 415 14.61 -3.71 -22.65
C TRP A 415 14.64 -2.60 -23.69
N SER A 416 13.80 -2.69 -24.73
CA SER A 416 13.67 -1.70 -25.80
C SER A 416 12.65 -0.60 -25.48
N ILE A 417 11.97 -0.65 -24.33
CA ILE A 417 11.01 0.39 -23.94
C ILE A 417 11.74 1.73 -23.74
N ASP A 418 11.23 2.76 -24.40
CA ASP A 418 11.74 4.12 -24.27
C ASP A 418 11.37 4.73 -22.90
N VAL A 419 12.39 4.84 -22.05
CA VAL A 419 12.28 5.41 -20.70
C VAL A 419 11.85 6.87 -20.73
N ALA A 420 12.18 7.62 -21.78
CA ALA A 420 11.76 9.02 -21.90
C ALA A 420 10.24 9.15 -21.99
N LYS A 421 9.54 8.13 -22.51
CA LYS A 421 8.09 8.11 -22.66
C LYS A 421 7.37 7.65 -21.39
N CYS A 422 7.74 6.49 -20.85
CA CYS A 422 7.01 5.90 -19.72
C CYS A 422 7.56 6.27 -18.35
N LYS A 423 8.75 6.89 -18.27
CA LYS A 423 9.47 7.23 -17.02
C LYS A 423 9.83 6.07 -16.09
N ILE A 424 9.34 4.86 -16.38
CA ILE A 424 9.66 3.64 -15.66
C ILE A 424 10.83 2.91 -16.34
N LEU A 425 11.78 2.43 -15.54
CA LEU A 425 12.93 1.68 -16.02
C LEU A 425 12.52 0.26 -16.50
N PRO A 426 13.06 -0.25 -17.62
CA PRO A 426 12.76 -1.59 -18.15
C PRO A 426 13.00 -2.73 -17.17
N SER A 427 14.06 -2.61 -16.35
CA SER A 427 14.41 -3.59 -15.32
C SER A 427 13.35 -3.69 -14.23
N LEU A 428 12.85 -2.54 -13.76
CA LEU A 428 11.75 -2.47 -12.77
C LEU A 428 10.48 -3.12 -13.33
N TRP A 429 10.18 -2.85 -14.60
CA TRP A 429 9.09 -3.49 -15.33
C TRP A 429 9.23 -5.01 -15.42
N LEU A 430 10.43 -5.51 -15.76
CA LEU A 430 10.70 -6.94 -15.84
C LEU A 430 10.52 -7.62 -14.49
N SER A 431 11.08 -7.05 -13.43
CA SER A 431 10.88 -7.58 -12.07
C SER A 431 9.40 -7.64 -11.73
N TYR A 432 8.61 -6.60 -12.05
CA TYR A 432 7.17 -6.61 -11.77
C TYR A 432 6.42 -7.60 -12.62
N TYR A 433 6.76 -7.71 -13.89
CA TYR A 433 6.14 -8.64 -14.82
C TYR A 433 6.23 -10.08 -14.31
N HIS A 434 7.38 -10.45 -13.78
CA HIS A 434 7.61 -11.80 -13.30
C HIS A 434 7.14 -12.03 -11.85
N LEU A 435 6.54 -11.02 -11.20
CA LEU A 435 5.85 -11.25 -9.93
C LEU A 435 4.62 -12.15 -10.13
N PRO A 436 4.32 -13.04 -9.17
CA PRO A 436 3.05 -13.72 -9.13
C PRO A 436 1.87 -12.73 -9.09
N GLU A 437 0.82 -13.03 -9.84
CA GLU A 437 -0.32 -12.11 -10.02
C GLU A 437 -1.06 -11.76 -8.71
N TYR A 438 -1.01 -12.63 -7.70
CA TYR A 438 -1.53 -12.31 -6.35
C TYR A 438 -0.75 -11.17 -5.70
N ILE A 439 0.56 -11.15 -5.89
CA ILE A 439 1.45 -10.17 -5.28
C ILE A 439 1.41 -8.86 -6.06
N GLN A 440 1.19 -8.91 -7.37
CA GLN A 440 1.07 -7.71 -8.20
C GLN A 440 -0.01 -6.74 -7.70
N GLN A 441 -1.16 -7.24 -7.21
CA GLN A 441 -2.19 -6.39 -6.59
C GLN A 441 -1.73 -5.77 -5.28
N CYS A 442 -1.09 -6.58 -4.43
CA CYS A 442 -0.55 -6.15 -3.15
C CYS A 442 0.46 -5.01 -3.35
N PHE A 443 1.35 -5.16 -4.35
CA PHE A 443 2.31 -4.14 -4.75
C PHE A 443 1.64 -2.87 -5.31
N ALA A 444 0.72 -3.01 -6.26
CA ALA A 444 0.01 -1.87 -6.84
C ALA A 444 -0.79 -1.10 -5.77
N TYR A 445 -1.30 -1.77 -4.75
CA TYR A 445 -2.02 -1.15 -3.64
C TYR A 445 -1.14 -0.23 -2.80
N ILE A 446 0.17 -0.48 -2.71
CA ILE A 446 1.09 0.37 -1.92
C ILE A 446 1.22 1.79 -2.52
N SER A 447 0.92 1.96 -3.82
CA SER A 447 0.86 3.29 -4.45
C SER A 447 -0.18 4.24 -3.83
N LEU A 448 -1.12 3.70 -3.05
CA LEU A 448 -2.10 4.48 -2.28
C LEU A 448 -1.42 5.38 -1.24
N PHE A 449 -0.23 5.01 -0.77
CA PHE A 449 0.57 5.83 0.13
C PHE A 449 1.45 6.78 -0.70
N PRO A 450 1.69 8.04 -0.25
CA PRO A 450 2.62 8.95 -0.90
C PRO A 450 4.03 8.38 -0.99
N LYS A 451 4.84 8.97 -1.87
CA LYS A 451 6.27 8.69 -1.92
C LYS A 451 6.91 8.93 -0.55
N ASP A 452 7.92 8.12 -0.26
CA ASP A 452 8.69 8.15 0.99
C ASP A 452 7.86 7.87 2.27
N TYR A 453 6.59 7.44 2.12
CA TYR A 453 5.76 7.06 3.26
C TYR A 453 6.27 5.79 3.92
N GLU A 454 6.63 5.90 5.19
CA GLU A 454 7.05 4.76 6.01
C GLU A 454 5.85 4.03 6.60
N PHE A 455 5.81 2.70 6.45
CA PHE A 455 4.72 1.85 6.93
C PHE A 455 5.22 0.60 7.65
N LYS A 456 4.40 0.10 8.58
CA LYS A 456 4.63 -1.19 9.25
C LYS A 456 4.11 -2.34 8.39
N MET A 457 4.79 -3.49 8.43
CA MET A 457 4.37 -4.70 7.72
C MET A 457 2.94 -5.12 8.10
N GLN A 458 2.64 -5.12 9.40
CA GLN A 458 1.33 -5.52 9.93
C GLN A 458 0.19 -4.70 9.32
N LYS A 459 0.38 -3.38 9.18
CA LYS A 459 -0.60 -2.49 8.52
C LYS A 459 -0.88 -2.91 7.08
N MET A 460 0.16 -3.27 6.32
CA MET A 460 0.00 -3.66 4.92
C MET A 460 -0.67 -5.03 4.78
N VAL A 461 -0.25 -5.99 5.61
CA VAL A 461 -0.86 -7.34 5.68
C VAL A 461 -2.36 -7.22 5.90
N MET A 462 -2.79 -6.45 6.88
CA MET A 462 -4.20 -6.31 7.23
C MET A 462 -5.00 -5.58 6.13
N LEU A 463 -4.43 -4.55 5.51
CA LEU A 463 -5.07 -3.89 4.37
C LEU A 463 -5.25 -4.84 3.18
N TRP A 464 -4.27 -5.70 2.89
CA TRP A 464 -4.39 -6.67 1.81
C TRP A 464 -5.40 -7.79 2.10
N MET A 465 -5.51 -8.21 3.36
CA MET A 465 -6.54 -9.15 3.81
C MET A 465 -7.94 -8.55 3.65
N ALA A 466 -8.16 -7.32 4.14
CA ALA A 466 -9.45 -6.63 4.04
C ALA A 466 -9.85 -6.35 2.58
N GLU A 467 -8.88 -6.06 1.70
CA GLU A 467 -9.09 -5.94 0.26
C GLU A 467 -9.38 -7.29 -0.43
N GLY A 468 -9.23 -8.41 0.27
CA GLY A 468 -9.41 -9.77 -0.25
C GLY A 468 -8.36 -10.15 -1.30
N PHE A 469 -7.14 -9.59 -1.21
CA PHE A 469 -6.04 -9.96 -2.11
C PHE A 469 -5.41 -11.31 -1.77
N ILE A 470 -5.59 -11.74 -0.53
CA ILE A 470 -5.00 -12.94 0.03
C ILE A 470 -5.87 -14.15 -0.29
N GLU A 471 -5.23 -15.30 -0.50
CA GLU A 471 -5.94 -16.55 -0.75
C GLU A 471 -6.72 -16.96 0.50
N ARG A 472 -8.04 -17.20 0.34
CA ARG A 472 -8.89 -17.59 1.46
C ARG A 472 -8.50 -18.98 1.97
N THR A 473 -8.07 -19.03 3.21
CA THR A 473 -7.76 -20.25 3.94
C THR A 473 -8.86 -20.59 4.95
N PRO A 474 -8.93 -21.82 5.46
CA PRO A 474 -9.89 -22.21 6.49
C PRO A 474 -9.83 -21.34 7.75
N THR A 475 -8.66 -20.78 8.08
CA THR A 475 -8.48 -19.89 9.23
C THR A 475 -7.79 -18.58 8.85
N ILE A 476 -8.02 -17.54 9.66
CA ILE A 476 -7.45 -16.20 9.48
C ILE A 476 -5.94 -16.16 9.78
N GLU A 477 -5.45 -16.97 10.72
CA GLU A 477 -4.01 -17.07 11.00
C GLU A 477 -3.27 -17.56 9.76
N GLN A 478 -3.83 -18.55 9.06
CA GLN A 478 -3.27 -19.03 7.80
C GLN A 478 -3.34 -17.95 6.70
N GLU A 479 -4.40 -17.15 6.67
CA GLU A 479 -4.54 -16.06 5.71
C GLU A 479 -3.48 -14.98 5.98
N GLU A 480 -3.28 -14.64 7.25
CA GLU A 480 -2.26 -13.69 7.68
C GLU A 480 -0.84 -14.20 7.36
N ASP A 481 -0.54 -15.47 7.61
CA ASP A 481 0.76 -16.07 7.26
C ASP A 481 1.01 -16.06 5.75
N VAL A 482 -0.01 -16.31 4.93
CA VAL A 482 0.07 -16.18 3.47
C VAL A 482 0.35 -14.72 3.09
N ALA A 483 -0.34 -13.76 3.72
CA ALA A 483 -0.14 -12.34 3.49
C ALA A 483 1.26 -11.86 3.88
N ARG A 484 1.79 -12.33 5.01
CA ARG A 484 3.18 -12.12 5.43
C ARG A 484 4.15 -12.72 4.40
N GLY A 485 3.85 -13.89 3.87
CA GLY A 485 4.60 -14.51 2.77
C GLY A 485 4.62 -13.64 1.51
N TYR A 486 3.51 -12.98 1.15
CA TYR A 486 3.46 -12.05 0.02
C TYR A 486 4.29 -10.80 0.27
N PHE A 487 4.25 -10.25 1.50
CA PHE A 487 5.08 -9.11 1.91
C PHE A 487 6.57 -9.46 1.80
N ASN A 488 6.97 -10.59 2.37
CA ASN A 488 8.35 -11.07 2.34
C ASN A 488 8.83 -11.34 0.92
N HIS A 489 7.94 -11.79 0.02
CA HIS A 489 8.29 -11.94 -1.39
C HIS A 489 8.63 -10.58 -2.04
N LEU A 490 7.85 -9.53 -1.77
CA LEU A 490 8.18 -8.17 -2.25
C LEU A 490 9.48 -7.63 -1.64
N LEU A 491 9.74 -7.91 -0.37
CA LEU A 491 10.98 -7.55 0.32
C LEU A 491 12.20 -8.24 -0.31
N LEU A 492 12.14 -9.56 -0.51
CA LEU A 492 13.22 -10.36 -1.13
C LEU A 492 13.48 -10.00 -2.61
N ASN A 493 12.48 -9.44 -3.30
CA ASN A 493 12.62 -8.94 -4.67
C ASN A 493 12.94 -7.43 -4.73
N PHE A 494 13.26 -6.81 -3.59
CA PHE A 494 13.68 -5.41 -3.46
C PHE A 494 12.62 -4.38 -3.90
N PHE A 495 11.35 -4.78 -3.96
CA PHE A 495 10.25 -3.84 -4.17
C PHE A 495 9.97 -3.00 -2.92
N ILE A 496 10.16 -3.61 -1.75
CA ILE A 496 10.05 -2.98 -0.44
C ILE A 496 11.44 -2.99 0.20
N GLN A 497 11.78 -1.94 0.94
CA GLN A 497 13.06 -1.81 1.63
C GLN A 497 12.81 -1.38 3.08
N GLU A 498 13.71 -1.77 3.98
CA GLU A 498 13.69 -1.28 5.36
C GLU A 498 13.99 0.23 5.39
N SER A 499 13.31 0.95 6.29
CA SER A 499 13.51 2.38 6.48
C SER A 499 14.91 2.67 7.04
N SER A 500 15.49 3.79 6.60
CA SER A 500 16.77 4.28 7.16
C SER A 500 16.59 4.98 8.51
N THR A 501 15.36 5.36 8.87
CA THR A 501 15.05 6.07 10.12
C THR A 501 14.57 5.13 11.23
N SER A 502 13.96 3.99 10.88
CA SER A 502 13.39 3.02 11.82
C SER A 502 13.52 1.57 11.33
N SER A 503 14.10 0.70 12.14
CA SER A 503 14.27 -0.73 11.82
C SER A 503 12.97 -1.55 11.80
N SER A 504 11.86 -0.97 12.24
CA SER A 504 10.53 -1.62 12.28
C SER A 504 9.59 -1.16 11.17
N GLN A 505 10.07 -0.28 10.29
CA GLN A 505 9.29 0.33 9.21
C GLN A 505 9.92 0.06 7.84
N PHE A 506 9.07 0.13 6.83
CA PHE A 506 9.40 -0.16 5.45
C PHE A 506 8.96 0.99 4.55
N VAL A 507 9.62 1.11 3.40
CA VAL A 507 9.36 2.16 2.42
C VAL A 507 9.51 1.60 0.99
N LEU A 508 8.79 2.20 0.04
CA LEU A 508 9.04 1.99 -1.39
C LEU A 508 10.05 3.02 -1.87
N HIS A 509 11.09 2.57 -2.56
CA HIS A 509 11.97 3.49 -3.30
C HIS A 509 11.14 4.29 -4.32
N ASP A 510 11.38 5.58 -4.46
CA ASP A 510 10.58 6.48 -5.32
C ASP A 510 10.34 5.99 -6.76
N LEU A 511 11.33 5.41 -7.47
CA LEU A 511 11.16 4.82 -8.81
C LEU A 511 10.28 3.56 -8.79
N VAL A 512 10.33 2.81 -7.70
CA VAL A 512 9.47 1.63 -7.50
C VAL A 512 8.05 2.09 -7.15
N HIS A 513 7.91 3.20 -6.43
CA HIS A 513 6.63 3.86 -6.22
C HIS A 513 6.04 4.39 -7.54
N ASP A 514 6.84 5.05 -8.38
CA ASP A 514 6.41 5.49 -9.72
C ASP A 514 5.89 4.29 -10.54
N LEU A 515 6.56 3.13 -10.45
CA LEU A 515 6.07 1.89 -11.07
C LEU A 515 4.75 1.45 -10.42
N ALA A 516 4.64 1.44 -9.09
CA ALA A 516 3.42 1.05 -8.37
C ALA A 516 2.22 1.94 -8.78
N GLU A 517 2.43 3.25 -8.88
CA GLU A 517 1.45 4.23 -9.33
C GLU A 517 1.09 3.98 -10.80
N TYR A 518 2.10 3.83 -11.67
CA TYR A 518 1.89 3.55 -13.09
C TYR A 518 1.07 2.28 -13.28
N VAL A 519 1.39 1.20 -12.56
CA VAL A 519 0.61 -0.02 -12.66
C VAL A 519 -0.78 0.24 -12.07
N SER A 520 -0.96 0.89 -10.93
CA SER A 520 -2.29 1.11 -10.33
C SER A 520 -3.34 1.81 -11.24
N ARG A 521 -2.90 2.61 -12.24
CA ARG A 521 -3.71 3.23 -13.30
C ARG A 521 -4.96 3.96 -12.83
N GLY A 522 -4.83 4.66 -11.73
CA GLY A 522 -5.91 5.46 -11.17
C GLY A 522 -7.03 4.63 -10.52
N LEU A 523 -6.80 3.34 -10.27
CA LEU A 523 -7.63 2.55 -9.34
C LEU A 523 -7.28 2.89 -7.89
N CYS A 524 -5.98 3.05 -7.60
CA CYS A 524 -5.46 3.67 -6.38
C CYS A 524 -5.15 5.13 -6.71
N VAL A 525 -5.75 6.06 -5.97
CA VAL A 525 -5.59 7.50 -6.24
C VAL A 525 -5.44 8.28 -4.96
N ASN A 526 -4.72 9.38 -5.09
CA ASN A 526 -4.83 10.51 -4.19
C ASN A 526 -5.97 11.45 -4.63
N TRP A 527 -6.22 12.51 -3.86
CA TRP A 527 -7.30 13.45 -4.15
C TRP A 527 -7.22 14.07 -5.55
N ALA A 528 -6.02 14.51 -5.97
CA ALA A 528 -5.80 15.11 -7.28
C ALA A 528 -6.08 14.15 -8.44
N GLY A 529 -5.92 12.84 -8.23
CA GLY A 529 -6.12 11.79 -9.23
C GLY A 529 -7.54 11.20 -9.29
N ILE A 530 -8.48 11.70 -8.48
CA ILE A 530 -9.84 11.12 -8.40
C ILE A 530 -10.54 11.11 -9.75
N ASN A 531 -11.01 9.93 -10.14
CA ASN A 531 -11.88 9.74 -11.29
C ASN A 531 -13.01 8.75 -10.95
N LEU A 532 -14.05 8.67 -11.78
CA LEU A 532 -15.22 7.81 -11.51
C LEU A 532 -14.91 6.30 -11.49
N GLN A 533 -13.73 5.89 -11.96
CA GLN A 533 -13.27 4.51 -11.95
C GLN A 533 -12.38 4.20 -10.74
N SER A 534 -12.02 5.21 -9.94
CA SER A 534 -11.23 5.04 -8.73
C SER A 534 -11.92 4.09 -7.77
N ARG A 535 -11.15 3.12 -7.26
CA ARG A 535 -11.63 2.11 -6.30
C ARG A 535 -11.05 2.34 -4.92
N ARG A 536 -9.93 3.06 -4.81
CA ARG A 536 -9.18 3.21 -3.57
C ARG A 536 -8.69 4.63 -3.48
N LEU A 537 -9.08 5.31 -2.42
CA LEU A 537 -8.77 6.72 -2.19
C LEU A 537 -8.03 6.87 -0.87
N SER A 538 -6.88 7.54 -0.90
CA SER A 538 -6.19 8.04 0.28
C SER A 538 -5.75 9.47 0.05
N TYR A 539 -5.88 10.32 1.04
CA TYR A 539 -5.50 11.73 0.95
C TYR A 539 -5.11 12.26 2.32
N ILE A 540 -4.47 13.42 2.33
CA ILE A 540 -4.09 14.13 3.55
C ILE A 540 -5.23 15.11 3.88
N GLN A 541 -5.77 15.01 5.09
CA GLN A 541 -6.86 15.85 5.59
C GLN A 541 -6.56 17.36 5.47
N GLY A 542 -7.58 18.21 5.41
CA GLY A 542 -7.42 19.68 5.40
C GLY A 542 -6.90 20.35 4.11
N LYS A 543 -5.96 19.78 3.34
CA LYS A 543 -5.54 20.38 2.04
C LYS A 543 -6.63 20.25 0.97
N ASP A 544 -7.35 19.14 1.04
CA ASP A 544 -8.29 18.67 0.02
C ASP A 544 -9.75 18.60 0.52
N GLU A 545 -10.01 19.00 1.76
CA GLU A 545 -11.25 18.71 2.50
C GLU A 545 -12.40 19.68 2.23
N MET A 546 -12.11 20.94 1.90
CA MET A 546 -13.09 21.89 1.35
C MET A 546 -13.80 21.31 0.10
N LEU A 547 -13.24 20.25 -0.49
CA LEU A 547 -13.72 19.58 -1.67
C LEU A 547 -14.42 18.23 -1.38
N LEU A 548 -14.54 17.73 -0.13
CA LEU A 548 -15.48 16.64 0.20
C LEU A 548 -16.93 17.04 -0.06
N HIS A 549 -17.22 18.34 -0.01
CA HIS A 549 -18.45 18.95 -0.50
C HIS A 549 -18.68 18.74 -2.02
N ASN A 550 -17.65 18.34 -2.79
CA ASN A 550 -17.78 18.14 -4.23
C ASN A 550 -18.56 16.86 -4.58
N LEU A 551 -19.41 17.01 -5.58
CA LEU A 551 -20.20 15.92 -6.21
C LEU A 551 -19.35 14.76 -6.76
N LYS A 552 -18.02 14.90 -6.89
CA LYS A 552 -17.15 13.84 -7.43
C LYS A 552 -17.03 12.66 -6.47
N VAL A 553 -16.84 12.90 -5.17
CA VAL A 553 -16.69 11.82 -4.17
C VAL A 553 -18.00 11.06 -3.99
N LYS A 554 -19.14 11.77 -3.96
CA LYS A 554 -20.48 11.16 -3.91
C LYS A 554 -20.77 10.22 -5.11
N LYS A 555 -20.07 10.40 -6.24
CA LYS A 555 -20.21 9.56 -7.43
C LYS A 555 -19.30 8.32 -7.43
N LEU A 556 -18.43 8.15 -6.43
CA LEU A 556 -17.52 7.00 -6.31
C LEU A 556 -18.24 5.75 -5.76
N THR A 557 -19.30 5.31 -6.44
CA THR A 557 -20.12 4.16 -6.01
C THR A 557 -19.38 2.81 -6.05
N ARG A 558 -18.16 2.79 -6.60
CA ARG A 558 -17.29 1.61 -6.74
C ARG A 558 -16.09 1.65 -5.79
N LEU A 559 -16.09 2.56 -4.83
CA LEU A 559 -15.02 2.69 -3.85
C LEU A 559 -15.01 1.47 -2.91
N ARG A 560 -13.80 0.94 -2.68
CA ARG A 560 -13.45 -0.20 -1.82
C ARG A 560 -12.57 0.23 -0.65
N THR A 561 -11.69 1.21 -0.85
CA THR A 561 -10.85 1.78 0.20
C THR A 561 -11.13 3.28 0.35
N PHE A 562 -11.42 3.72 1.56
CA PHE A 562 -11.40 5.12 1.96
C PHE A 562 -10.44 5.28 3.15
N LEU A 563 -9.27 5.87 2.88
CA LEU A 563 -8.16 5.95 3.83
C LEU A 563 -7.65 7.40 3.97
N PRO A 564 -8.40 8.30 4.62
CA PRO A 564 -7.89 9.61 4.99
C PRO A 564 -6.70 9.45 5.93
N LYS A 565 -5.76 10.39 5.83
CA LYS A 565 -4.60 10.51 6.70
C LYS A 565 -4.68 11.82 7.44
N VAL A 566 -4.45 11.76 8.74
CA VAL A 566 -4.40 12.96 9.59
C VAL A 566 -3.41 13.94 9.02
N ASN A 567 -3.87 15.18 8.89
CA ASN A 567 -3.01 16.31 8.63
C ASN A 567 -2.72 16.97 9.97
N GLU A 568 -1.54 17.53 10.11
CA GLU A 568 -1.06 18.04 11.40
C GLU A 568 -1.69 19.39 11.80
N TYR A 569 -2.72 19.87 11.07
CA TYR A 569 -3.40 21.13 11.35
C TYR A 569 -4.72 20.87 12.08
N GLY A 570 -4.60 20.41 13.33
CA GLY A 570 -5.71 20.29 14.27
C GLY A 570 -6.86 19.38 13.82
N GLU A 571 -7.82 19.23 14.73
CA GLU A 571 -9.04 18.47 14.49
C GLU A 571 -9.83 19.03 13.31
N ILE A 572 -10.20 18.17 12.35
CA ILE A 572 -11.05 18.59 11.24
C ILE A 572 -12.47 18.13 11.50
N TYR A 573 -13.37 19.10 11.60
CA TYR A 573 -14.80 18.84 11.71
C TYR A 573 -15.33 18.35 10.36
N LEU A 574 -15.80 17.12 10.33
CA LEU A 574 -16.52 16.58 9.19
C LEU A 574 -18.02 16.63 9.51
N ASP A 575 -18.76 17.44 8.75
CA ASP A 575 -20.21 17.57 8.92
C ASP A 575 -20.92 16.21 8.79
N ASP A 576 -21.75 15.86 9.78
CA ASP A 576 -22.43 14.57 9.90
C ASP A 576 -23.27 14.24 8.66
N LYS A 577 -23.86 15.25 8.00
CA LYS A 577 -24.67 15.07 6.78
C LYS A 577 -23.78 14.76 5.58
N ILE A 578 -22.59 15.35 5.48
CA ILE A 578 -21.62 15.02 4.42
C ILE A 578 -21.12 13.60 4.59
N LEU A 579 -20.76 13.22 5.81
CA LEU A 579 -20.33 11.87 6.12
C LEU A 579 -21.46 10.87 5.78
N SER A 580 -22.69 11.14 6.21
CA SER A 580 -23.86 10.31 5.90
C SER A 580 -24.10 10.18 4.38
N ASP A 581 -24.11 11.29 3.65
CA ASP A 581 -24.28 11.33 2.20
C ASP A 581 -23.16 10.55 1.48
N MET A 582 -21.91 10.69 1.93
CA MET A 582 -20.75 10.02 1.36
C MET A 582 -20.82 8.51 1.59
N LEU A 583 -21.01 8.10 2.84
CA LEU A 583 -21.07 6.70 3.25
C LEU A 583 -22.25 5.94 2.63
N SER A 584 -23.40 6.59 2.45
CA SER A 584 -24.58 5.97 1.81
C SER A 584 -24.34 5.52 0.36
N ASN A 585 -23.35 6.09 -0.32
CA ASN A 585 -22.99 5.77 -1.71
C ASN A 585 -21.96 4.64 -1.83
N PHE A 586 -21.23 4.30 -0.76
CA PHE A 586 -20.08 3.39 -0.80
C PHE A 586 -20.43 1.93 -0.47
N LYS A 587 -21.35 1.36 -1.26
CA LYS A 587 -21.88 0.00 -1.03
C LYS A 587 -20.88 -1.14 -1.23
N LEU A 588 -19.72 -0.86 -1.84
CA LEU A 588 -18.65 -1.82 -2.10
C LEU A 588 -17.43 -1.60 -1.19
N LEU A 589 -17.55 -0.72 -0.18
CA LEU A 589 -16.45 -0.39 0.72
C LEU A 589 -16.03 -1.60 1.56
N ARG A 590 -14.71 -1.86 1.58
CA ARG A 590 -14.05 -2.95 2.33
C ARG A 590 -13.15 -2.43 3.44
N VAL A 591 -12.51 -1.28 3.22
CA VAL A 591 -11.64 -0.60 4.17
C VAL A 591 -12.15 0.82 4.40
N LEU A 592 -12.44 1.15 5.65
CA LEU A 592 -12.82 2.48 6.10
C LEU A 592 -11.92 2.92 7.25
N SER A 593 -11.20 4.02 7.06
CA SER A 593 -10.54 4.76 8.12
C SER A 593 -11.25 6.09 8.33
N LEU A 594 -11.53 6.44 9.58
CA LEU A 594 -12.03 7.75 9.99
C LEU A 594 -11.01 8.49 10.85
N GLN A 595 -9.75 8.07 10.79
CA GLN A 595 -8.66 8.59 11.59
C GLN A 595 -8.56 10.12 11.52
N GLY A 596 -8.50 10.81 12.67
CA GLY A 596 -8.31 12.27 12.78
C GLY A 596 -9.54 13.13 12.52
N TYR A 597 -10.71 12.52 12.31
CA TYR A 597 -11.97 13.27 12.18
C TYR A 597 -12.62 13.56 13.52
N ARG A 598 -13.05 14.82 13.70
CA ARG A 598 -13.94 15.19 14.80
C ARG A 598 -15.38 14.98 14.37
N ILE A 599 -15.91 13.81 14.71
CA ILE A 599 -17.30 13.40 14.49
C ILE A 599 -17.93 13.20 15.86
N SER A 600 -19.01 13.91 16.17
CA SER A 600 -19.71 13.77 17.46
C SER A 600 -20.57 12.51 17.54
N VAL A 601 -21.21 12.16 16.42
CA VAL A 601 -22.11 11.02 16.30
C VAL A 601 -21.85 10.33 14.97
N LEU A 602 -21.54 9.04 14.98
CA LEU A 602 -21.43 8.27 13.74
C LEU A 602 -22.84 8.12 13.12
N PRO A 603 -23.11 8.58 11.89
CA PRO A 603 -24.48 8.67 11.38
C PRO A 603 -25.24 7.33 11.34
N ASP A 604 -26.56 7.36 11.60
CA ASP A 604 -27.45 6.18 11.50
C ASP A 604 -27.48 5.53 10.11
N SER A 605 -27.04 6.24 9.06
CA SER A 605 -26.79 5.64 7.74
C SER A 605 -25.67 4.58 7.74
N VAL A 606 -25.01 4.37 8.87
CA VAL A 606 -24.08 3.27 9.17
C VAL A 606 -24.79 2.06 9.81
N GLY A 607 -26.07 2.20 10.19
CA GLY A 607 -26.84 1.18 10.88
C GLY A 607 -28.27 0.88 10.41
N ASP A 608 -29.06 1.86 9.97
CA ASP A 608 -30.47 1.59 9.68
C ASP A 608 -31.08 2.53 8.62
N MET A 609 -31.62 1.94 7.56
CA MET A 609 -32.60 2.59 6.68
C MET A 609 -33.93 1.87 6.85
N LYS A 610 -34.81 2.41 7.71
CA LYS A 610 -36.12 1.86 8.10
C LYS A 610 -37.15 1.59 6.98
N LEU A 611 -36.79 1.69 5.70
CA LEU A 611 -37.68 1.31 4.60
C LEU A 611 -37.05 0.42 3.51
N LEU A 612 -35.77 0.03 3.61
CA LEU A 612 -35.17 -0.94 2.67
C LEU A 612 -34.12 -1.82 3.37
N ARG A 613 -34.23 -3.12 3.11
CA ARG A 613 -33.47 -4.28 3.62
C ARG A 613 -31.95 -4.27 3.31
N SER A 614 -31.21 -3.18 3.53
CA SER A 614 -29.77 -3.11 3.19
C SER A 614 -28.89 -2.53 4.30
N ASN A 615 -27.99 -3.37 4.84
CA ASN A 615 -26.85 -2.92 5.64
C ASN A 615 -25.97 -1.96 4.79
N PRO A 616 -25.51 -0.83 5.35
CA PRO A 616 -24.80 0.20 4.61
C PRO A 616 -23.36 -0.16 4.26
N PHE A 617 -22.71 -0.98 5.10
CA PHE A 617 -21.36 -1.50 4.86
C PHE A 617 -21.33 -3.03 4.85
N PRO A 618 -21.96 -3.64 3.86
CA PRO A 618 -22.21 -5.07 3.90
C PRO A 618 -21.01 -5.89 3.41
N ALA A 619 -19.90 -5.23 3.05
CA ALA A 619 -18.63 -5.83 2.61
C ALA A 619 -17.43 -5.26 3.41
N LEU A 620 -17.68 -4.46 4.45
CA LEU A 620 -16.61 -3.84 5.24
C LEU A 620 -15.94 -4.90 6.11
N GLU A 621 -14.65 -5.10 5.90
CA GLU A 621 -13.85 -6.09 6.63
C GLU A 621 -12.96 -5.43 7.69
N MET A 622 -12.58 -4.16 7.50
CA MET A 622 -11.77 -3.38 8.45
C MET A 622 -12.37 -2.00 8.71
N LEU A 623 -12.57 -1.68 9.99
CA LEU A 623 -12.93 -0.36 10.48
C LEU A 623 -11.86 0.14 11.45
N LYS A 624 -11.30 1.31 11.15
CA LYS A 624 -10.34 1.98 12.02
C LYS A 624 -10.83 3.37 12.42
N MET A 625 -10.91 3.58 13.73
CA MET A 625 -11.19 4.85 14.39
C MET A 625 -9.97 5.20 15.24
N GLU A 626 -9.32 6.32 14.97
CA GLU A 626 -8.12 6.73 15.70
C GLU A 626 -8.08 8.25 15.80
N ASP A 627 -7.67 8.79 16.94
CA ASP A 627 -7.59 10.25 17.17
C ASP A 627 -8.95 10.96 16.99
N MET A 628 -10.01 10.45 17.61
CA MET A 628 -11.37 11.02 17.52
C MET A 628 -11.81 11.57 18.88
N GLU A 629 -11.28 12.73 19.28
CA GLU A 629 -11.49 13.27 20.64
C GLU A 629 -12.94 13.69 20.91
N GLY A 630 -13.70 14.03 19.87
CA GLY A 630 -15.12 14.44 19.99
C GLY A 630 -16.15 13.33 19.84
N LEU A 631 -15.75 12.08 19.60
CA LEU A 631 -16.68 10.99 19.35
C LEU A 631 -17.32 10.53 20.66
N GLU A 632 -18.59 10.91 20.89
CA GLU A 632 -19.31 10.58 22.12
C GLU A 632 -20.06 9.25 22.01
N THR A 633 -20.76 9.05 20.89
CA THR A 633 -21.63 7.89 20.69
C THR A 633 -21.51 7.27 19.31
N TRP A 634 -21.43 5.94 19.29
CA TRP A 634 -21.63 5.11 18.11
C TRP A 634 -22.82 4.18 18.38
N SER A 635 -23.99 4.52 17.84
CA SER A 635 -25.21 3.74 18.02
C SER A 635 -25.78 3.30 16.67
N LEU A 636 -26.49 2.17 16.65
CA LEU A 636 -27.30 1.74 15.52
C LEU A 636 -28.77 1.97 15.93
N MET A 637 -29.36 3.10 15.56
CA MET A 637 -30.73 3.43 15.98
C MET A 637 -31.77 2.57 15.25
N GLY A 638 -32.13 1.42 15.84
CA GLY A 638 -33.30 0.69 15.39
C GLY A 638 -33.37 -0.80 15.68
N GLY A 639 -33.16 -1.26 16.92
CA GLY A 639 -33.59 -2.59 17.41
C GLY A 639 -33.04 -3.84 16.70
N ASN A 640 -32.34 -3.68 15.58
CA ASN A 640 -31.59 -4.68 14.85
C ASN A 640 -30.13 -4.30 15.05
N GLU A 641 -29.45 -4.99 15.95
CA GLU A 641 -28.03 -4.81 16.29
C GLU A 641 -27.05 -5.08 15.11
N ARG A 642 -27.47 -5.02 13.84
CA ARG A 642 -26.95 -5.84 12.72
C ARG A 642 -26.23 -5.06 11.61
N GLY A 643 -25.40 -4.06 11.94
CA GLY A 643 -24.78 -3.16 10.95
C GLY A 643 -23.67 -3.78 10.08
N PHE A 644 -22.82 -4.64 10.65
CA PHE A 644 -21.52 -4.99 10.08
C PHE A 644 -21.30 -6.52 9.96
N PRO A 645 -21.87 -7.18 8.94
CA PRO A 645 -21.86 -8.65 8.84
C PRO A 645 -20.49 -9.22 8.46
N SER A 646 -19.63 -8.44 7.81
CA SER A 646 -18.34 -8.90 7.25
C SER A 646 -17.12 -8.35 8.01
N LEU A 647 -17.34 -7.59 9.08
CA LEU A 647 -16.26 -6.91 9.81
C LEU A 647 -15.42 -7.94 10.56
N LYS A 648 -14.14 -8.03 10.20
CA LYS A 648 -13.15 -8.94 10.81
C LYS A 648 -12.25 -8.21 11.79
N GLU A 649 -11.99 -6.92 11.56
CA GLU A 649 -11.08 -6.14 12.37
C GLU A 649 -11.66 -4.77 12.73
N LEU A 650 -11.68 -4.49 14.04
CA LEU A 650 -12.11 -3.22 14.61
C LEU A 650 -10.99 -2.67 15.50
N ARG A 651 -10.50 -1.48 15.15
CA ARG A 651 -9.50 -0.75 15.93
C ARG A 651 -10.05 0.60 16.36
N ILE A 652 -10.02 0.86 17.66
CA ILE A 652 -10.44 2.11 18.28
C ILE A 652 -9.29 2.59 19.16
N THR A 653 -8.64 3.68 18.77
CA THR A 653 -7.45 4.17 19.47
C THR A 653 -7.59 5.66 19.75
N ARG A 654 -7.26 6.15 20.95
CA ARG A 654 -7.33 7.59 21.29
C ARG A 654 -8.69 8.22 21.00
N CYS A 655 -9.74 7.60 21.55
CA CYS A 655 -11.14 8.04 21.44
C CYS A 655 -11.74 8.21 22.86
N PRO A 656 -11.30 9.24 23.63
CA PRO A 656 -11.58 9.36 25.06
C PRO A 656 -13.06 9.63 25.40
N MET A 657 -13.82 10.27 24.51
CA MET A 657 -15.23 10.61 24.77
C MET A 657 -16.21 9.48 24.42
N LEU A 658 -15.74 8.38 23.83
CA LEU A 658 -16.64 7.33 23.33
C LEU A 658 -17.21 6.52 24.51
N THR A 659 -18.52 6.65 24.75
CA THR A 659 -19.20 5.94 25.84
C THR A 659 -20.02 4.75 25.37
N ASN A 660 -20.44 4.75 24.09
CA ASN A 660 -21.36 3.74 23.55
C ASN A 660 -20.91 3.26 22.17
N MET A 661 -20.91 1.94 21.94
CA MET A 661 -20.68 1.31 20.63
C MET A 661 -21.67 0.15 20.39
N PRO A 662 -21.96 -0.24 19.12
CA PRO A 662 -22.68 -1.48 18.85
C PRO A 662 -21.81 -2.69 19.23
N PHE A 663 -22.45 -3.78 19.68
CA PHE A 663 -21.76 -4.95 20.23
C PHE A 663 -22.00 -6.25 19.44
N CYS A 664 -22.63 -6.17 18.26
CA CYS A 664 -22.86 -7.35 17.42
C CYS A 664 -22.00 -7.28 16.15
N PHE A 665 -20.87 -8.00 16.18
CA PHE A 665 -19.94 -8.13 15.06
C PHE A 665 -19.70 -9.61 14.73
N PRO A 666 -20.58 -10.26 13.95
CA PRO A 666 -20.62 -11.72 13.82
C PRO A 666 -19.38 -12.34 13.18
N SER A 667 -18.56 -11.55 12.49
CA SER A 667 -17.34 -11.99 11.80
C SER A 667 -16.06 -11.48 12.46
N LEU A 668 -16.15 -10.81 13.62
CA LEU A 668 -15.01 -10.10 14.21
C LEU A 668 -13.99 -11.05 14.82
N THR A 669 -12.73 -10.84 14.48
CA THR A 669 -11.61 -11.68 14.89
C THR A 669 -10.49 -10.92 15.57
N VAL A 670 -10.36 -9.62 15.29
CA VAL A 670 -9.39 -8.71 15.93
C VAL A 670 -10.16 -7.51 16.51
N LEU A 671 -10.01 -7.29 17.81
CA LEU A 671 -10.51 -6.11 18.51
C LEU A 671 -9.36 -5.44 19.26
N GLU A 672 -9.07 -4.20 18.91
CA GLU A 672 -8.08 -3.36 19.58
C GLU A 672 -8.75 -2.09 20.08
N ILE A 673 -8.67 -1.85 21.38
CA ILE A 673 -9.17 -0.64 22.04
C ILE A 673 -8.04 -0.07 22.90
N GLU A 674 -7.57 1.12 22.57
CA GLU A 674 -6.43 1.74 23.25
C GLU A 674 -6.73 3.22 23.55
N GLU A 675 -6.45 3.70 24.77
CA GLU A 675 -6.62 5.10 25.16
C GLU A 675 -8.06 5.63 24.88
N CYS A 676 -9.09 4.91 25.34
CA CYS A 676 -10.50 5.23 25.08
C CYS A 676 -11.32 5.40 26.37
N GLY A 677 -12.47 6.07 26.24
CA GLY A 677 -13.46 6.20 27.33
C GLY A 677 -14.14 4.88 27.69
N ASN A 678 -15.08 4.91 28.64
CA ASN A 678 -15.83 3.71 29.04
C ASN A 678 -16.85 3.28 27.97
N VAL A 679 -16.35 2.58 26.95
CA VAL A 679 -17.14 2.05 25.82
C VAL A 679 -18.10 0.92 26.19
N PHE A 680 -17.98 0.32 27.39
CA PHE A 680 -18.73 -0.86 27.83
C PHE A 680 -19.89 -0.55 28.81
N GLY A 681 -19.97 0.68 29.34
CA GLY A 681 -20.69 0.96 30.59
C GLY A 681 -22.22 1.10 30.57
N SER A 682 -22.89 1.23 29.41
CA SER A 682 -24.32 1.61 29.37
C SER A 682 -25.28 0.52 28.87
N ASN A 683 -24.84 -0.41 28.01
CA ASN A 683 -25.70 -1.38 27.32
C ASN A 683 -25.67 -2.80 27.90
N MET A 684 -24.83 -3.09 28.91
CA MET A 684 -24.81 -4.42 29.54
C MET A 684 -26.05 -4.67 30.42
N CYS A 685 -26.70 -3.63 30.94
CA CYS A 685 -27.78 -3.77 31.92
C CYS A 685 -29.19 -3.99 31.34
N SER A 686 -29.41 -3.82 30.02
CA SER A 686 -30.74 -3.87 29.41
C SER A 686 -30.95 -5.04 28.44
N GLY A 687 -30.34 -6.21 28.73
CA GLY A 687 -30.43 -7.40 27.89
C GLY A 687 -29.42 -7.38 26.75
N GLY A 688 -28.14 -7.16 27.08
CA GLY A 688 -27.04 -7.02 26.13
C GLY A 688 -26.97 -8.13 25.09
N PRO A 689 -26.33 -7.88 23.92
CA PRO A 689 -26.25 -8.84 22.85
C PRO A 689 -25.62 -10.13 23.36
N SER A 690 -26.19 -11.25 22.93
CA SER A 690 -25.65 -12.56 23.28
C SER A 690 -24.15 -12.58 22.97
N LEU A 691 -23.31 -12.93 23.95
CA LEU A 691 -21.88 -13.27 23.81
C LEU A 691 -21.58 -14.26 22.65
N GLY A 692 -22.60 -14.81 22.00
CA GLY A 692 -22.52 -15.50 20.72
C GLY A 692 -22.04 -14.66 19.53
N SER A 693 -22.06 -13.32 19.58
CA SER A 693 -21.63 -12.45 18.47
C SER A 693 -20.11 -12.38 18.29
N LEU A 694 -19.31 -12.62 19.34
CA LEU A 694 -17.84 -12.48 19.33
C LEU A 694 -17.09 -13.82 19.42
N ARG A 695 -17.76 -14.93 19.10
CA ARG A 695 -17.17 -16.29 19.17
C ARG A 695 -15.95 -16.49 18.27
N LEU A 696 -15.77 -15.65 17.26
CA LEU A 696 -14.65 -15.71 16.32
C LEU A 696 -13.47 -14.84 16.75
N LEU A 697 -13.58 -14.12 17.88
CA LEU A 697 -12.54 -13.22 18.40
C LEU A 697 -11.29 -14.01 18.81
N LYS A 698 -10.16 -13.65 18.21
CA LYS A 698 -8.87 -14.32 18.39
C LYS A 698 -7.87 -13.42 19.10
N GLU A 699 -7.82 -12.17 18.70
CA GLU A 699 -6.96 -11.14 19.29
C GLU A 699 -7.83 -10.08 19.96
N LEU A 700 -7.54 -9.85 21.25
CA LEU A 700 -8.10 -8.77 22.04
C LEU A 700 -6.94 -8.00 22.64
N SER A 701 -6.85 -6.71 22.30
CA SER A 701 -5.91 -5.78 22.92
C SER A 701 -6.73 -4.65 23.54
N ILE A 702 -6.65 -4.50 24.86
CA ILE A 702 -7.27 -3.41 25.60
C ILE A 702 -6.19 -2.73 26.43
N VAL A 703 -5.94 -1.45 26.16
CA VAL A 703 -4.86 -0.68 26.80
C VAL A 703 -5.43 0.67 27.26
N GLU A 704 -5.17 1.05 28.51
CA GLU A 704 -5.50 2.39 29.06
C GLU A 704 -6.98 2.81 28.88
N LEU A 705 -7.91 2.01 29.39
CA LEU A 705 -9.33 2.40 29.52
C LEU A 705 -9.59 3.13 30.85
N GLU A 706 -10.39 4.20 30.81
CA GLU A 706 -10.67 5.02 32.01
C GLU A 706 -11.58 4.36 33.07
N CYS A 707 -12.12 3.16 32.87
CA CYS A 707 -12.86 2.40 33.90
C CYS A 707 -12.87 0.89 33.60
N LEU A 708 -12.29 0.08 34.49
CA LEU A 708 -12.18 -1.39 34.37
C LEU A 708 -13.32 -2.18 35.04
N GLU A 709 -14.29 -1.52 35.69
CA GLU A 709 -15.26 -2.16 36.61
C GLU A 709 -16.22 -3.17 35.95
N PHE A 710 -16.28 -3.24 34.61
CA PHE A 710 -17.15 -4.16 33.87
C PHE A 710 -16.38 -5.21 33.03
N LEU A 711 -15.04 -5.20 33.07
CA LEU A 711 -14.21 -6.16 32.33
C LEU A 711 -14.13 -7.53 33.03
N ASP A 712 -14.37 -7.57 34.34
CA ASP A 712 -14.35 -8.83 35.13
C ASP A 712 -15.44 -9.81 34.67
N ASP A 713 -16.64 -9.33 34.32
CA ASP A 713 -17.71 -10.15 33.73
C ASP A 713 -17.38 -10.65 32.31
N TRP A 714 -16.43 -10.00 31.63
CA TRP A 714 -15.97 -10.36 30.29
C TRP A 714 -14.80 -11.35 30.30
N ILE A 715 -13.90 -11.25 31.28
CA ILE A 715 -12.68 -12.07 31.41
C ILE A 715 -12.97 -13.43 32.09
N LEU A 716 -13.97 -13.52 32.97
CA LEU A 716 -14.27 -14.73 33.76
C LEU A 716 -14.82 -15.95 32.97
N TRP A 717 -14.94 -15.88 31.64
CA TRP A 717 -15.56 -16.94 30.82
C TRP A 717 -14.68 -17.52 29.70
N LYS A 718 -13.36 -17.26 29.70
CA LYS A 718 -12.41 -17.92 28.78
C LYS A 718 -11.74 -19.14 29.38
#